data_AF-A0A329REF3-F1
#
_entry.id   AF-A0A329REF3-F1
#
_cell.length_a   1.000
_cell.length_b   1.000
_cell.length_c   1.000
_cell.angle_alpha   90.00
_cell.angle_beta   90.00
_cell.angle_gamma   90.00
#
_symmetry.space_group_name_H-M   'P 1'
#
loop_
_entity.id
_entity.type
_entity.pdbx_description
1 polymer ?
#
loop_
_entity_poly.entity_id
_entity_poly.type
_entity_poly.pdbx_seq_one_letter_code
_entity_poly.pdbx_strand_id
1 'polypeptide(L)'
;MVGLAPCAFRVHFLRGHLTQLKISLRCRLFDQGTDLLDVAKTSTYLLLHPVDRVAHDLKVLAVDSDLIGLEFLTSVHLERRHFQDGVLPPSGAMDQKELCVGGSSSCLGSTAPPYAAGLEHLDMLLQKQKYLCGICYSSLSSDTASADRINNKVGHVDGNILISCISCNTARKDMSLKGFRCKKLFDFNSDRLVFSIDKEESEIYAKMKANIAGGPSIICNRYAKRNETKIRGDKICKKIIGYDANALYLCALGNEMPCGRLTTIEAYDGITDDIKADKIFSFLECDIQTPEHLKQYFSEMTPIFKNVLIDCADESVIGNHMFDYNQSRGSNRTKPARKLIVPYFGEKTLTYAPLLKWYLSHGMEITKTYSFIKARSHKAFAPFMEAVSNARREGDADKSKAMIAEMMKLVGNSAFGRSGMDMSKHKEVKYDSDQKAIESKIEHFTFHGLEELNDACEITMKKRRLMNKNPIHLSIAIYQLAKLRMLQFYYDCIDFYFDRSVFEYQEMDTDSDYIAFSCENPFQDGIKSGLREHFKEHKYDRFPRDYNKDVAKFDRRTPGLFKDEWSGDAMMSLSSKNYICYLPDEPYKVKVSAKGVQQGRERNVNVLNPDGFETVVRGRITLQGTNKGFRLSKESKSIITYTQMKTALNYYYDKRQMLSGGNSTIPLDI
;
A
#
# COMPACT_ATOMS: atom_id res chain seq x y z
N MET A 1 -33.15 -43.26 6.51
CA MET A 1 -34.45 -42.57 6.39
C MET A 1 -34.28 -41.39 5.44
N VAL A 2 -35.28 -41.21 4.59
CA VAL A 2 -35.30 -40.49 3.31
C VAL A 2 -34.89 -39.01 3.45
N GLY A 3 -34.02 -38.56 2.53
CA GLY A 3 -33.62 -37.16 2.43
C GLY A 3 -34.78 -36.27 1.95
N LEU A 4 -35.02 -35.16 2.65
CA LEU A 4 -35.97 -34.14 2.25
C LEU A 4 -35.37 -33.33 1.07
N ALA A 5 -35.96 -33.50 -0.11
CA ALA A 5 -35.66 -32.69 -1.29
C ALA A 5 -36.08 -31.21 -1.08
N PRO A 6 -35.42 -30.24 -1.71
CA PRO A 6 -35.82 -28.83 -1.63
C PRO A 6 -37.13 -28.60 -2.39
N CYS A 7 -38.25 -28.48 -1.67
CA CYS A 7 -39.54 -28.06 -2.24
C CYS A 7 -39.63 -26.52 -2.28
N ALA A 8 -39.66 -25.94 -3.48
CA ALA A 8 -40.10 -24.56 -3.67
C ALA A 8 -41.64 -24.53 -3.74
N PHE A 9 -42.29 -23.86 -2.79
CA PHE A 9 -43.73 -23.60 -2.88
C PHE A 9 -44.00 -22.47 -3.87
N ARG A 10 -44.75 -22.77 -4.93
CA ARG A 10 -45.21 -21.81 -5.94
C ARG A 10 -46.45 -21.11 -5.41
N VAL A 11 -46.46 -19.78 -5.37
CA VAL A 11 -47.63 -19.00 -4.96
C VAL A 11 -48.58 -18.90 -6.15
N HIS A 12 -49.77 -19.50 -6.05
CA HIS A 12 -50.79 -19.42 -7.09
C HIS A 12 -51.67 -18.18 -6.86
N PHE A 13 -51.74 -17.30 -7.86
CA PHE A 13 -52.62 -16.13 -7.88
C PHE A 13 -54.02 -16.54 -8.33
N LEU A 14 -55.05 -16.14 -7.58
CA LEU A 14 -56.43 -16.14 -8.07
C LEU A 14 -56.61 -14.99 -9.07
N ARG A 15 -57.12 -15.31 -10.26
CA ARG A 15 -57.41 -14.34 -11.33
C ARG A 15 -58.40 -13.28 -10.83
N GLY A 16 -57.99 -12.01 -10.82
CA GLY A 16 -58.88 -10.87 -10.60
C GLY A 16 -58.16 -9.53 -10.75
N HIS A 17 -58.45 -8.83 -11.85
CA HIS A 17 -58.10 -7.44 -12.17
C HIS A 17 -56.61 -7.05 -12.29
N LEU A 18 -56.04 -7.33 -13.47
CA LEU A 18 -55.04 -6.48 -14.10
C LEU A 18 -55.68 -5.13 -14.46
N THR A 19 -55.33 -4.06 -13.76
CA THR A 19 -55.38 -2.71 -14.32
C THR A 19 -53.98 -2.32 -14.76
N GLN A 20 -53.79 -2.19 -16.07
CA GLN A 20 -52.62 -1.57 -16.67
C GLN A 20 -52.42 -0.16 -16.10
N LEU A 21 -51.37 0.05 -15.30
CA LEU A 21 -50.81 1.38 -15.14
C LEU A 21 -49.68 1.54 -16.17
N LYS A 22 -50.03 2.11 -17.33
CA LYS A 22 -49.08 2.71 -18.28
C LYS A 22 -48.46 3.93 -17.60
N ILE A 23 -47.24 3.83 -17.07
CA ILE A 23 -46.42 5.02 -16.81
C ILE A 23 -45.57 5.24 -18.06
N SER A 24 -45.99 6.23 -18.84
CA SER A 24 -45.25 6.80 -19.96
C SER A 24 -43.98 7.48 -19.42
N LEU A 25 -42.82 6.89 -19.66
CA LEU A 25 -41.53 7.59 -19.63
C LEU A 25 -41.49 8.59 -20.80
N ARG A 26 -41.88 9.84 -20.55
CA ARG A 26 -41.50 10.96 -21.41
C ARG A 26 -40.12 11.44 -20.96
N CYS A 27 -39.09 11.09 -21.72
CA CYS A 27 -37.85 11.85 -21.75
C CYS A 27 -38.18 13.29 -22.19
N ARG A 28 -37.75 14.28 -21.41
CA ARG A 28 -37.47 15.62 -21.92
C ARG A 28 -36.03 15.96 -21.56
N LEU A 29 -35.21 16.00 -22.60
CA LEU A 29 -34.06 16.89 -22.68
C LEU A 29 -34.56 18.33 -22.49
N PHE A 30 -33.92 19.10 -21.62
CA PHE A 30 -33.73 20.53 -21.84
C PHE A 30 -32.39 20.95 -21.24
N ASP A 31 -31.55 21.35 -22.18
CA ASP A 31 -30.38 22.22 -22.05
C ASP A 31 -30.87 23.65 -21.79
N GLN A 32 -30.21 24.40 -20.90
CA GLN A 32 -29.98 25.85 -20.91
C GLN A 32 -29.55 26.37 -19.52
N GLY A 33 -28.41 27.06 -19.50
CA GLY A 33 -27.78 27.58 -18.29
C GLY A 33 -28.36 28.89 -17.77
N THR A 34 -27.98 29.21 -16.53
CA THR A 34 -27.79 30.59 -16.04
C THR A 34 -27.03 30.56 -14.70
N ASP A 35 -26.00 31.41 -14.60
CA ASP A 35 -25.30 31.80 -13.37
C ASP A 35 -26.25 32.39 -12.32
N LEU A 36 -25.96 32.19 -11.04
CA LEU A 36 -26.07 33.25 -10.02
C LEU A 36 -25.37 32.91 -8.69
N LEU A 37 -24.56 33.89 -8.30
CA LEU A 37 -23.86 34.14 -7.04
C LEU A 37 -24.72 33.99 -5.77
N ASP A 38 -24.01 33.71 -4.67
CA ASP A 38 -24.23 34.18 -3.28
C ASP A 38 -25.62 34.08 -2.66
N VAL A 39 -25.78 33.10 -1.75
CA VAL A 39 -26.37 33.35 -0.43
C VAL A 39 -25.60 32.58 0.64
N ALA A 40 -24.59 33.23 1.22
CA ALA A 40 -24.11 32.91 2.55
C ALA A 40 -25.04 33.56 3.58
N LYS A 41 -25.57 32.79 4.54
CA LYS A 41 -25.67 33.13 5.97
C LYS A 41 -26.40 32.05 6.78
N THR A 42 -25.63 31.45 7.70
CA THR A 42 -25.97 31.13 9.09
C THR A 42 -27.19 30.27 9.38
N SER A 43 -26.94 29.06 9.91
CA SER A 43 -27.44 28.67 11.24
C SER A 43 -26.67 27.46 11.78
N THR A 44 -25.87 27.77 12.78
CA THR A 44 -25.20 26.88 13.72
C THR A 44 -26.23 26.03 14.47
N TYR A 45 -26.10 24.70 14.42
CA TYR A 45 -26.62 23.84 15.49
C TYR A 45 -25.54 22.85 15.90
N LEU A 46 -25.11 23.00 17.15
CA LEU A 46 -24.35 22.05 17.94
C LEU A 46 -25.04 20.68 17.90
N LEU A 47 -24.27 19.64 17.59
CA LEU A 47 -24.45 18.31 18.17
C LEU A 47 -23.10 17.84 18.69
N LEU A 48 -22.81 18.26 19.91
CA LEU A 48 -21.90 17.55 20.81
C LEU A 48 -22.55 16.20 21.13
N HIS A 49 -21.91 15.10 20.73
CA HIS A 49 -21.99 13.83 21.45
C HIS A 49 -20.58 13.21 21.52
N PRO A 50 -20.26 12.52 22.62
CA PRO A 50 -18.91 12.47 23.17
C PRO A 50 -18.05 11.35 22.58
N VAL A 51 -16.75 11.57 22.69
CA VAL A 51 -15.61 10.70 22.33
C VAL A 51 -15.48 9.47 23.27
N ASP A 52 -16.49 9.14 24.08
CA ASP A 52 -16.38 8.12 25.15
C ASP A 52 -16.75 6.68 24.73
N ARG A 53 -16.94 6.39 23.44
CA ARG A 53 -17.11 5.01 22.93
C ARG A 53 -15.94 4.48 22.09
N VAL A 54 -14.75 5.08 22.23
CA VAL A 54 -13.49 4.52 21.70
C VAL A 54 -12.54 4.10 22.84
N ALA A 55 -12.77 4.56 24.07
CA ALA A 55 -11.92 4.26 25.22
C ALA A 55 -12.33 2.99 26.01
N HIS A 56 -13.54 2.43 25.80
CA HIS A 56 -13.99 1.24 26.53
C HIS A 56 -13.66 -0.10 25.83
N ASP A 57 -13.30 -0.07 24.54
CA ASP A 57 -12.88 -1.26 23.78
C ASP A 57 -11.34 -1.40 23.67
N LEU A 58 -10.58 -0.65 24.48
CA LEU A 58 -9.09 -0.63 24.47
C LEU A 58 -8.45 -1.05 25.80
N LYS A 59 -9.22 -1.66 26.70
CA LYS A 59 -8.66 -2.41 27.84
C LYS A 59 -8.93 -3.90 27.62
N VAL A 60 -7.89 -4.70 27.79
CA VAL A 60 -7.78 -6.15 27.51
C VAL A 60 -7.33 -6.49 26.09
N LEU A 61 -6.07 -6.20 25.79
CA LEU A 61 -5.26 -6.96 24.85
C LEU A 61 -3.85 -7.10 25.42
N ALA A 62 -3.76 -7.90 26.47
CA ALA A 62 -2.55 -8.56 26.90
C ALA A 62 -2.94 -9.95 27.41
N VAL A 63 -2.16 -10.93 26.98
CA VAL A 63 -2.16 -12.35 27.36
C VAL A 63 -3.05 -13.28 26.52
N ASP A 64 -2.36 -14.30 26.01
CA ASP A 64 -2.75 -15.52 25.29
C ASP A 64 -3.07 -15.49 23.79
N SER A 65 -2.01 -15.85 23.06
CA SER A 65 -1.97 -16.49 21.76
C SER A 65 -2.78 -17.78 21.71
N ASP A 66 -3.93 -17.74 21.05
CA ASP A 66 -4.40 -18.68 20.02
C ASP A 66 -5.85 -18.30 19.65
N LEU A 67 -6.17 -18.28 18.35
CA LEU A 67 -7.41 -17.74 17.73
C LEU A 67 -7.57 -16.21 17.69
N ILE A 68 -6.80 -15.53 16.82
CA ILE A 68 -7.31 -14.32 16.14
C ILE A 68 -6.98 -14.42 14.66
N GLY A 69 -7.93 -14.94 13.89
CA GLY A 69 -8.03 -14.58 12.48
C GLY A 69 -8.53 -13.14 12.41
N LEU A 70 -7.63 -12.20 12.14
CA LEU A 70 -8.02 -10.85 11.72
C LEU A 70 -8.73 -10.96 10.36
N GLU A 71 -10.05 -11.13 10.39
CA GLU A 71 -10.91 -10.70 9.31
C GLU A 71 -10.98 -9.17 9.39
N PHE A 72 -10.20 -8.50 8.53
CA PHE A 72 -10.43 -7.10 8.22
C PHE A 72 -11.80 -7.00 7.53
N LEU A 73 -12.85 -6.74 8.31
CA LEU A 73 -14.05 -6.12 7.78
C LEU A 73 -13.65 -4.70 7.36
N THR A 74 -13.41 -4.55 6.06
CA THR A 74 -13.49 -3.25 5.39
C THR A 74 -14.85 -2.65 5.71
N SER A 75 -14.89 -1.73 6.67
CA SER A 75 -16.03 -0.83 6.82
C SER A 75 -15.97 0.11 5.62
N VAL A 76 -16.60 -0.31 4.51
CA VAL A 76 -16.84 0.57 3.38
C VAL A 76 -17.86 1.60 3.86
N HIS A 77 -17.38 2.81 4.17
CA HIS A 77 -18.25 3.97 4.21
C HIS A 77 -18.72 4.23 2.77
N LEU A 78 -19.81 3.56 2.40
CA LEU A 78 -20.54 3.84 1.17
C LEU A 78 -21.31 5.15 1.39
N GLU A 79 -20.94 6.18 0.63
CA GLU A 79 -21.77 7.36 0.46
C GLU A 79 -23.19 6.93 0.08
N ARG A 80 -24.14 7.19 0.97
CA ARG A 80 -25.56 7.18 0.66
C ARG A 80 -25.78 8.28 -0.37
N ARG A 81 -26.00 7.92 -1.64
CA ARG A 81 -26.70 8.84 -2.54
C ARG A 81 -28.11 9.04 -1.98
N HIS A 82 -28.43 10.28 -1.63
CA HIS A 82 -29.77 10.72 -1.26
C HIS A 82 -30.77 10.30 -2.33
N PHE A 83 -31.68 9.38 -1.99
CA PHE A 83 -33.01 9.38 -2.56
C PHE A 83 -33.82 10.37 -1.72
N GLN A 84 -34.40 11.36 -2.40
CA GLN A 84 -35.27 12.39 -1.81
C GLN A 84 -36.43 11.78 -1.02
N ASP A 85 -36.84 12.54 -0.02
CA ASP A 85 -37.65 12.16 1.13
C ASP A 85 -39.03 11.56 0.83
N GLY A 86 -39.33 10.48 1.56
CA GLY A 86 -40.68 10.01 1.85
C GLY A 86 -40.72 9.58 3.32
N VAL A 87 -41.32 10.43 4.15
CA VAL A 87 -41.45 10.40 5.62
C VAL A 87 -41.54 8.98 6.24
N LEU A 88 -40.63 8.70 7.18
CA LEU A 88 -40.71 7.61 8.17
C LEU A 88 -41.33 8.13 9.48
N PRO A 89 -42.17 7.35 10.21
CA PRO A 89 -42.41 7.58 11.64
C PRO A 89 -41.41 6.78 12.51
N PRO A 90 -41.22 7.14 13.80
CA PRO A 90 -39.98 6.90 14.55
C PRO A 90 -39.88 5.49 15.15
N SER A 91 -38.65 4.99 15.23
CA SER A 91 -38.26 3.76 15.93
C SER A 91 -37.98 4.04 17.41
N GLY A 92 -38.74 3.41 18.31
CA GLY A 92 -38.35 3.20 19.70
C GLY A 92 -37.63 1.85 19.84
N ALA A 93 -36.40 1.87 20.35
CA ALA A 93 -35.59 0.69 20.64
C ALA A 93 -35.99 0.08 21.99
N MET A 94 -36.02 -1.26 22.09
CA MET A 94 -35.91 -1.95 23.37
C MET A 94 -34.81 -3.02 23.26
N ASP A 95 -33.73 -2.78 24.00
CA ASP A 95 -32.73 -3.76 24.43
C ASP A 95 -33.39 -4.82 25.31
N GLN A 96 -33.07 -6.10 25.10
CA GLN A 96 -33.21 -7.14 26.13
C GLN A 96 -31.87 -7.84 26.33
N LYS A 97 -31.21 -7.48 27.42
CA LYS A 97 -30.27 -8.33 28.16
C LYS A 97 -31.11 -9.22 29.09
N GLU A 98 -31.00 -10.54 28.96
CA GLU A 98 -31.53 -11.48 29.94
C GLU A 98 -30.58 -11.60 31.14
N LEU A 99 -31.15 -11.40 32.33
CA LEU A 99 -30.56 -11.70 33.63
C LEU A 99 -31.56 -12.60 34.34
N CYS A 100 -31.19 -13.85 34.59
CA CYS A 100 -31.96 -14.80 35.40
C CYS A 100 -32.02 -14.33 36.86
N VAL A 101 -33.22 -14.09 37.40
CA VAL A 101 -33.57 -14.30 38.82
C VAL A 101 -35.06 -14.65 38.90
N GLY A 102 -35.38 -15.69 39.69
CA GLY A 102 -36.72 -16.27 39.80
C GLY A 102 -37.76 -15.42 40.51
N GLY A 103 -39.03 -15.78 40.28
CA GLY A 103 -40.19 -15.23 40.95
C GLY A 103 -41.47 -15.81 40.37
N SER A 104 -42.11 -16.70 41.12
CA SER A 104 -43.39 -17.34 40.82
C SER A 104 -44.53 -16.33 40.65
N SER A 105 -45.27 -16.42 39.55
CA SER A 105 -46.73 -16.26 39.55
C SER A 105 -47.32 -16.77 38.23
N SER A 106 -48.32 -17.63 38.39
CA SER A 106 -49.06 -18.32 37.35
C SER A 106 -50.02 -17.39 36.63
N CYS A 107 -49.91 -17.28 35.31
CA CYS A 107 -51.04 -16.93 34.45
C CYS A 107 -51.08 -17.91 33.27
N LEU A 108 -52.07 -18.81 33.32
CA LEU A 108 -52.50 -19.65 32.21
C LEU A 108 -52.97 -18.74 31.06
N GLY A 109 -52.21 -18.72 29.98
CA GLY A 109 -52.58 -18.10 28.71
C GLY A 109 -52.24 -19.06 27.57
N SER A 110 -53.28 -19.55 26.90
CA SER A 110 -53.28 -20.56 25.84
C SER A 110 -52.14 -20.44 24.82
N THR A 111 -51.33 -21.50 24.69
CA THR A 111 -50.46 -21.73 23.54
C THR A 111 -51.32 -22.09 22.32
N ALA A 112 -51.60 -21.11 21.45
CA ALA A 112 -52.12 -21.40 20.12
C ALA A 112 -51.02 -22.12 19.30
N PRO A 113 -51.36 -23.18 18.54
CA PRO A 113 -50.41 -23.86 17.67
C PRO A 113 -49.91 -22.89 16.59
N PRO A 114 -48.69 -23.08 16.04
CA PRO A 114 -48.18 -22.22 14.98
C PRO A 114 -49.13 -22.31 13.77
N TYR A 115 -49.85 -21.22 13.49
CA TYR A 115 -50.72 -21.12 12.31
C TYR A 115 -49.90 -21.46 11.06
N ALA A 116 -50.35 -22.45 10.28
CA ALA A 116 -49.85 -22.68 8.94
C ALA A 116 -50.13 -21.43 8.10
N ALA A 117 -49.13 -20.91 7.38
CA ALA A 117 -49.29 -19.67 6.61
C ALA A 117 -50.37 -19.82 5.52
N GLY A 118 -51.45 -19.05 5.64
CA GLY A 118 -52.51 -18.97 4.63
C GLY A 118 -52.15 -18.05 3.45
N LEU A 119 -52.94 -18.10 2.37
CA LEU A 119 -52.73 -17.27 1.16
C LEU A 119 -52.78 -15.76 1.47
N GLU A 120 -53.73 -15.33 2.31
CA GLU A 120 -53.86 -13.92 2.73
C GLU A 120 -52.61 -13.39 3.44
N HIS A 121 -51.95 -14.24 4.22
CA HIS A 121 -50.72 -13.88 4.90
C HIS A 121 -49.58 -13.65 3.90
N LEU A 122 -49.46 -14.50 2.88
CA LEU A 122 -48.45 -14.32 1.82
C LEU A 122 -48.70 -13.04 1.01
N ASP A 123 -49.95 -12.70 0.72
CA ASP A 123 -50.32 -11.45 0.04
C ASP A 123 -49.97 -10.21 0.88
N MET A 124 -50.23 -10.25 2.19
CA MET A 124 -49.81 -9.20 3.12
C MET A 124 -48.29 -9.02 3.12
N LEU A 125 -47.51 -10.12 3.14
CA LEU A 125 -46.05 -10.05 3.09
C LEU A 125 -45.54 -9.50 1.75
N LEU A 126 -46.15 -9.89 0.63
CA LEU A 126 -45.86 -9.35 -0.71
C LEU A 126 -46.08 -7.84 -0.76
N GLN A 127 -47.22 -7.35 -0.27
CA GLN A 127 -47.54 -5.93 -0.18
C GLN A 127 -46.56 -5.17 0.73
N LYS A 128 -46.27 -5.72 1.92
CA LYS A 128 -45.31 -5.14 2.87
C LYS A 128 -43.90 -5.02 2.27
N GLN A 129 -43.50 -6.00 1.45
CA GLN A 129 -42.23 -5.97 0.70
C GLN A 129 -42.31 -5.19 -0.62
N LYS A 130 -43.43 -4.51 -0.91
CA LYS A 130 -43.65 -3.73 -2.13
C LYS A 130 -43.41 -4.55 -3.41
N TYR A 131 -43.75 -5.84 -3.39
CA TYR A 131 -43.54 -6.77 -4.49
C TYR A 131 -42.08 -6.86 -4.94
N LEU A 132 -41.13 -6.69 -4.01
CA LEU A 132 -39.70 -6.87 -4.26
C LEU A 132 -39.17 -8.11 -3.54
N CYS A 133 -38.23 -8.79 -4.20
CA CYS A 133 -37.48 -9.89 -3.59
C CYS A 133 -36.75 -9.39 -2.33
N GLY A 134 -37.00 -10.01 -1.19
CA GLY A 134 -36.36 -9.66 0.08
C GLY A 134 -34.85 -9.97 0.16
N ILE A 135 -34.26 -10.45 -0.94
CA ILE A 135 -32.83 -10.77 -1.04
C ILE A 135 -32.14 -9.89 -2.10
N CYS A 136 -32.60 -9.91 -3.35
CA CYS A 136 -31.95 -9.19 -4.45
C CYS A 136 -32.71 -7.95 -4.92
N TYR A 137 -33.85 -7.61 -4.30
CA TYR A 137 -34.69 -6.46 -4.63
C TYR A 137 -35.22 -6.41 -6.08
N SER A 138 -35.13 -7.50 -6.83
CA SER A 138 -35.81 -7.62 -8.13
C SER A 138 -37.33 -7.59 -7.96
N SER A 139 -38.02 -7.00 -8.92
CA SER A 139 -39.49 -7.00 -8.97
C SER A 139 -40.03 -8.42 -9.07
N LEU A 140 -41.04 -8.70 -8.26
CA LEU A 140 -41.73 -9.98 -8.20
C LEU A 140 -43.01 -9.93 -9.02
N SER A 141 -43.27 -11.04 -9.69
CA SER A 141 -44.50 -11.34 -10.41
C SER A 141 -45.05 -12.67 -9.90
N SER A 142 -46.23 -13.03 -10.37
CA SER A 142 -46.82 -14.34 -10.08
C SER A 142 -45.92 -15.52 -10.43
N ASP A 143 -45.10 -15.36 -11.47
CA ASP A 143 -44.24 -16.44 -11.96
C ASP A 143 -42.87 -16.47 -11.30
N THR A 144 -42.50 -15.41 -10.57
CA THR A 144 -41.16 -15.25 -10.00
C THR A 144 -41.12 -15.23 -8.49
N ALA A 145 -42.25 -15.02 -7.80
CA ALA A 145 -42.33 -14.99 -6.35
C ALA A 145 -42.27 -16.39 -5.71
N SER A 146 -41.66 -16.48 -4.53
CA SER A 146 -41.62 -17.67 -3.69
C SER A 146 -41.59 -17.31 -2.20
N ALA A 147 -42.07 -18.23 -1.36
CA ALA A 147 -41.99 -18.12 0.09
C ALA A 147 -40.70 -18.79 0.61
N ASP A 148 -39.73 -17.98 1.00
CA ASP A 148 -38.44 -18.42 1.51
C ASP A 148 -38.43 -18.46 3.04
N ARG A 149 -37.84 -19.50 3.62
CA ARG A 149 -37.81 -19.72 5.07
C ARG A 149 -36.63 -18.97 5.69
N ILE A 150 -36.88 -18.01 6.56
CA ILE A 150 -35.81 -17.24 7.22
C ILE A 150 -34.85 -18.19 7.97
N ASN A 151 -35.40 -19.13 8.73
CA ASN A 151 -34.71 -20.27 9.33
C ASN A 151 -35.13 -21.56 8.65
N ASN A 152 -34.19 -22.21 7.96
CA ASN A 152 -34.42 -23.46 7.22
C ASN A 152 -34.77 -24.67 8.10
N LYS A 153 -34.53 -24.59 9.41
CA LYS A 153 -34.91 -25.64 10.38
C LYS A 153 -36.37 -25.53 10.82
N VAL A 154 -37.03 -24.42 10.53
CA VAL A 154 -38.43 -24.15 10.89
C VAL A 154 -39.27 -24.16 9.62
N GLY A 155 -40.51 -24.67 9.69
CA GLY A 155 -41.44 -24.67 8.57
C GLY A 155 -41.91 -23.27 8.15
N HIS A 156 -42.81 -23.21 7.17
CA HIS A 156 -43.46 -21.98 6.73
C HIS A 156 -44.53 -21.54 7.75
N VAL A 157 -44.08 -20.85 8.81
CA VAL A 157 -44.90 -20.29 9.88
C VAL A 157 -44.78 -18.77 9.90
N ASP A 158 -45.74 -18.10 10.55
CA ASP A 158 -45.67 -16.66 10.75
C ASP A 158 -44.38 -16.23 11.47
N GLY A 159 -43.82 -15.10 11.03
CA GLY A 159 -42.50 -14.62 11.46
C GLY A 159 -41.28 -15.35 10.87
N ASN A 160 -41.46 -16.47 10.14
CA ASN A 160 -40.36 -17.22 9.52
C ASN A 160 -40.36 -17.19 7.98
N ILE A 161 -41.20 -16.35 7.35
CA ILE A 161 -41.32 -16.27 5.89
C ILE A 161 -40.75 -14.94 5.39
N LEU A 162 -39.88 -15.02 4.39
CA LEU A 162 -39.41 -13.91 3.58
C LEU A 162 -39.87 -14.15 2.14
N ILE A 163 -40.53 -13.18 1.52
CA ILE A 163 -40.85 -13.31 0.10
C ILE A 163 -39.57 -13.07 -0.70
N SER A 164 -39.17 -14.03 -1.53
CA SER A 164 -37.99 -13.91 -2.39
C SER A 164 -38.28 -14.42 -3.79
N CYS A 165 -37.48 -14.02 -4.77
CA CYS A 165 -37.61 -14.59 -6.11
C CYS A 165 -37.15 -16.05 -6.09
N ILE A 166 -37.75 -16.90 -6.95
CA ILE A 166 -37.44 -18.32 -7.06
C ILE A 166 -35.92 -18.54 -7.22
N SER A 167 -35.26 -17.74 -8.05
CA SER A 167 -33.82 -17.88 -8.29
C SER A 167 -32.98 -17.65 -7.02
N CYS A 168 -33.36 -16.71 -6.15
CA CYS A 168 -32.67 -16.50 -4.87
C CYS A 168 -32.97 -17.62 -3.88
N ASN A 169 -34.23 -18.05 -3.75
CA ASN A 169 -34.63 -19.13 -2.87
C ASN A 169 -33.90 -20.44 -3.22
N THR A 170 -33.93 -20.84 -4.50
CA THR A 170 -33.25 -22.02 -5.00
C THR A 170 -31.73 -21.94 -4.84
N ALA A 171 -31.13 -20.77 -5.10
CA ALA A 171 -29.69 -20.58 -4.94
C ALA A 171 -29.24 -20.55 -3.46
N ARG A 172 -30.11 -20.13 -2.54
CA ARG A 172 -29.83 -20.09 -1.10
C ARG A 172 -29.75 -21.48 -0.50
N LYS A 173 -30.55 -22.44 -0.99
CA LYS A 173 -30.63 -23.80 -0.46
C LYS A 173 -30.80 -23.79 1.07
N ASP A 174 -29.87 -24.41 1.79
CA ASP A 174 -29.82 -24.52 3.24
C ASP A 174 -29.02 -23.38 3.91
N MET A 175 -28.32 -22.52 3.15
CA MET A 175 -27.54 -21.40 3.69
C MET A 175 -28.42 -20.44 4.49
N SER A 176 -27.92 -19.93 5.61
CA SER A 176 -28.64 -18.89 6.37
C SER A 176 -28.89 -17.65 5.51
N LEU A 177 -30.00 -16.94 5.76
CA LEU A 177 -30.33 -15.71 5.04
C LEU A 177 -29.20 -14.67 5.12
N LYS A 178 -28.60 -14.52 6.32
CA LYS A 178 -27.43 -13.66 6.54
C LYS A 178 -26.24 -14.10 5.67
N GLY A 179 -25.92 -15.39 5.66
CA GLY A 179 -24.82 -15.95 4.87
C GLY A 179 -25.04 -15.76 3.36
N PHE A 180 -26.26 -15.96 2.87
CA PHE A 180 -26.56 -15.81 1.45
C PHE A 180 -26.58 -14.35 0.99
N ARG A 181 -27.10 -13.43 1.83
CA ARG A 181 -26.99 -11.99 1.57
C ARG A 181 -25.52 -11.55 1.51
N CYS A 182 -24.69 -12.04 2.43
CA CYS A 182 -23.25 -11.80 2.43
C CYS A 182 -22.60 -12.33 1.14
N LYS A 183 -22.91 -13.57 0.75
CA LYS A 183 -22.45 -14.16 -0.53
C LYS A 183 -22.85 -13.29 -1.73
N LYS A 184 -24.12 -12.87 -1.83
CA LYS A 184 -24.60 -12.01 -2.92
C LYS A 184 -23.89 -10.66 -2.95
N LEU A 185 -23.58 -10.09 -1.79
CA LEU A 185 -22.81 -8.85 -1.70
C LEU A 185 -21.38 -9.05 -2.22
N PHE A 186 -20.73 -10.18 -1.89
CA PHE A 186 -19.42 -10.53 -2.44
C PHE A 186 -19.47 -10.78 -3.95
N ASP A 187 -20.47 -11.50 -4.44
CA ASP A 187 -20.66 -11.77 -5.87
C ASP A 187 -20.83 -10.46 -6.65
N PHE A 188 -21.67 -9.55 -6.14
CA PHE A 188 -21.93 -8.24 -6.75
C PHE A 188 -20.68 -7.35 -6.79
N ASN A 189 -19.82 -7.44 -5.78
CA ASN A 189 -18.58 -6.67 -5.70
C ASN A 189 -17.34 -7.45 -6.14
N SER A 190 -17.50 -8.63 -6.74
CA SER A 190 -16.38 -9.54 -7.03
C SER A 190 -15.27 -8.86 -7.84
N ASP A 191 -15.61 -8.04 -8.83
CA ASP A 191 -14.62 -7.30 -9.63
C ASP A 191 -13.92 -6.14 -8.88
N ARG A 192 -14.38 -5.78 -7.67
CA ARG A 192 -13.87 -4.65 -6.85
C ARG A 192 -13.15 -5.09 -5.58
N LEU A 193 -13.25 -6.37 -5.22
CA LEU A 193 -12.65 -6.93 -4.02
C LEU A 193 -11.22 -7.39 -4.28
N VAL A 194 -10.39 -7.33 -3.25
CA VAL A 194 -9.04 -7.90 -3.29
C VAL A 194 -9.12 -9.33 -2.75
N PHE A 195 -8.89 -10.30 -3.61
CA PHE A 195 -8.91 -11.72 -3.22
C PHE A 195 -7.51 -12.20 -2.84
N SER A 196 -7.39 -12.97 -1.76
CA SER A 196 -6.18 -13.75 -1.51
C SER A 196 -5.93 -14.74 -2.65
N ILE A 197 -4.66 -14.96 -2.98
CA ILE A 197 -4.27 -15.96 -3.97
C ILE A 197 -4.42 -17.34 -3.30
N ASP A 198 -5.26 -18.18 -3.88
CA ASP A 198 -5.52 -19.53 -3.37
C ASP A 198 -4.54 -20.55 -3.98
N LYS A 199 -4.77 -21.84 -3.68
CA LYS A 199 -3.89 -22.93 -4.10
C LYS A 199 -3.94 -23.17 -5.61
N GLU A 200 -5.10 -22.93 -6.24
CA GLU A 200 -5.29 -23.12 -7.68
C GLU A 200 -4.35 -22.17 -8.44
N GLU A 201 -4.22 -20.94 -7.95
CA GLU A 201 -3.36 -19.90 -8.54
C GLU A 201 -1.98 -19.78 -7.85
N SER A 202 -1.45 -20.89 -7.32
CA SER A 202 -0.18 -20.87 -6.55
C SER A 202 1.04 -20.42 -7.37
N GLU A 203 1.01 -20.60 -8.69
CA GLU A 203 2.05 -20.10 -9.60
C GLU A 203 2.08 -18.56 -9.64
N ILE A 204 0.91 -17.90 -9.62
CA ILE A 204 0.81 -16.44 -9.49
C ILE A 204 1.53 -16.00 -8.22
N TYR A 205 1.28 -16.66 -7.08
CA TYR A 205 1.96 -16.32 -5.83
C TYR A 205 3.48 -16.46 -5.95
N ALA A 206 3.99 -17.53 -6.57
CA ALA A 206 5.42 -17.74 -6.77
C ALA A 206 6.04 -16.64 -7.64
N LYS A 207 5.42 -16.30 -8.77
CA LYS A 207 5.86 -15.21 -9.66
C LYS A 207 5.87 -13.86 -8.96
N MET A 208 4.80 -13.55 -8.23
CA MET A 208 4.69 -12.33 -7.43
C MET A 208 5.81 -12.26 -6.39
N LYS A 209 6.02 -13.33 -5.62
CA LYS A 209 7.07 -13.40 -4.59
C LYS A 209 8.48 -13.21 -5.17
N ALA A 210 8.75 -13.75 -6.35
CA ALA A 210 10.04 -13.59 -7.02
C ALA A 210 10.30 -12.15 -7.50
N ASN A 211 9.23 -11.38 -7.78
CA ASN A 211 9.29 -10.03 -8.33
C ASN A 211 9.09 -8.91 -7.30
N ILE A 212 8.97 -9.24 -6.01
CA ILE A 212 8.86 -8.20 -4.98
C ILE A 212 10.18 -7.43 -4.84
N ALA A 213 10.12 -6.12 -5.06
CA ALA A 213 11.27 -5.24 -5.01
C ALA A 213 10.88 -3.93 -4.33
N GLY A 214 11.52 -3.63 -3.19
CA GLY A 214 11.22 -2.44 -2.39
C GLY A 214 11.63 -1.10 -3.05
N GLY A 215 11.74 -0.07 -2.22
CA GLY A 215 12.20 1.26 -2.65
C GLY A 215 13.67 1.24 -3.12
N PRO A 216 13.98 1.86 -4.27
CA PRO A 216 15.36 2.05 -4.72
C PRO A 216 16.11 3.01 -3.79
N SER A 217 17.43 2.84 -3.72
CA SER A 217 18.33 3.86 -3.15
C SER A 217 19.61 3.85 -3.97
N ILE A 218 19.78 4.90 -4.76
CA ILE A 218 20.68 4.98 -5.91
C ILE A 218 21.44 6.31 -5.81
N ILE A 219 22.77 6.25 -5.86
CA ILE A 219 23.63 7.42 -5.87
C ILE A 219 24.08 7.60 -7.31
N CYS A 220 23.71 8.72 -7.91
CA CYS A 220 24.11 9.10 -9.26
C CYS A 220 25.41 9.91 -9.21
N ASN A 221 25.51 10.83 -8.25
CA ASN A 221 26.70 11.61 -7.93
C ASN A 221 26.91 11.70 -6.40
N ARG A 222 28.17 11.67 -5.96
CA ARG A 222 28.52 11.63 -4.54
C ARG A 222 28.68 12.97 -3.87
N TYR A 223 28.97 14.03 -4.62
CA TYR A 223 29.38 15.30 -4.06
C TYR A 223 28.90 16.46 -4.92
N ALA A 224 28.19 17.37 -4.27
CA ALA A 224 27.81 18.67 -4.81
C ALA A 224 28.00 19.74 -3.73
N LYS A 225 28.63 20.85 -4.07
CA LYS A 225 28.83 22.00 -3.20
C LYS A 225 28.78 23.31 -3.98
N ARG A 226 28.04 24.26 -3.42
CA ARG A 226 27.81 25.59 -3.95
C ARG A 226 29.13 26.30 -4.19
N ASN A 227 29.24 26.94 -5.36
CA ASN A 227 30.41 27.68 -5.81
C ASN A 227 31.71 26.85 -5.98
N GLU A 228 31.65 25.53 -5.85
CA GLU A 228 32.82 24.66 -5.90
C GLU A 228 32.66 23.57 -6.97
N THR A 229 31.59 22.79 -6.91
CA THR A 229 31.37 21.69 -7.84
C THR A 229 30.75 22.18 -9.14
N LYS A 230 31.17 21.60 -10.26
CA LYS A 230 30.56 21.85 -11.56
C LYS A 230 29.46 20.80 -11.86
N ILE A 231 28.40 21.26 -12.51
CA ILE A 231 27.24 20.49 -12.95
C ILE A 231 27.43 20.16 -14.44
N ARG A 232 27.39 18.87 -14.78
CA ARG A 232 27.49 18.34 -16.15
C ARG A 232 28.54 19.01 -17.04
N GLY A 233 29.75 19.23 -16.52
CA GLY A 233 30.81 19.92 -17.24
C GLY A 233 31.17 21.23 -16.57
N ASP A 234 30.57 22.35 -16.98
CA ASP A 234 31.12 23.69 -16.69
C ASP A 234 30.28 24.62 -15.82
N LYS A 235 28.99 24.37 -15.64
CA LYS A 235 28.15 25.28 -14.84
C LYS A 235 28.40 25.07 -13.36
N ILE A 236 28.68 26.13 -12.63
CA ILE A 236 28.93 26.05 -11.19
C ILE A 236 27.62 25.72 -10.45
N CYS A 237 27.67 24.78 -9.52
CA CYS A 237 26.57 24.50 -8.61
C CYS A 237 26.27 25.72 -7.74
N LYS A 238 24.99 26.09 -7.66
CA LYS A 238 24.48 27.22 -6.88
C LYS A 238 23.54 26.79 -5.76
N LYS A 239 22.83 25.68 -5.94
CA LYS A 239 21.85 25.21 -4.97
C LYS A 239 21.73 23.69 -4.98
N ILE A 240 21.49 23.07 -3.82
CA ILE A 240 21.08 21.68 -3.71
C ILE A 240 19.70 21.64 -3.05
N ILE A 241 18.75 20.95 -3.69
CA ILE A 241 17.39 20.78 -3.16
C ILE A 241 17.09 19.28 -3.05
N GLY A 242 16.60 18.87 -1.89
CA GLY A 242 16.04 17.54 -1.65
C GLY A 242 14.51 17.63 -1.63
N TYR A 243 13.85 16.81 -2.44
CA TYR A 243 12.40 16.71 -2.53
C TYR A 243 11.93 15.40 -1.89
N ASP A 244 10.79 15.43 -1.19
CA ASP A 244 10.15 14.26 -0.56
C ASP A 244 8.72 14.11 -1.07
N ALA A 245 8.39 12.93 -1.59
CA ALA A 245 7.04 12.56 -2.02
C ALA A 245 6.18 12.25 -0.79
N ASN A 246 5.22 13.12 -0.48
CA ASN A 246 4.41 12.96 0.71
C ASN A 246 3.59 11.66 0.66
N ALA A 247 3.82 10.76 1.63
CA ALA A 247 3.11 9.50 1.78
C ALA A 247 3.10 8.64 0.50
N LEU A 248 4.26 8.48 -0.15
CA LEU A 248 4.41 7.82 -1.45
C LEU A 248 3.67 6.47 -1.58
N TYR A 249 3.89 5.54 -0.65
CA TYR A 249 3.22 4.23 -0.71
C TYR A 249 1.72 4.29 -0.44
N LEU A 250 1.26 5.24 0.39
CA LEU A 250 -0.16 5.45 0.63
C LEU A 250 -0.83 6.04 -0.62
N CYS A 251 -0.17 6.98 -1.30
CA CYS A 251 -0.58 7.50 -2.61
C CYS A 251 -0.70 6.35 -3.63
N ALA A 252 0.31 5.48 -3.71
CA ALA A 252 0.28 4.33 -4.60
C ALA A 252 -0.87 3.36 -4.24
N LEU A 253 -1.15 3.11 -2.97
CA LEU A 253 -2.27 2.26 -2.53
C LEU A 253 -3.64 2.84 -2.91
N GLY A 254 -3.79 4.17 -2.89
CA GLY A 254 -5.03 4.85 -3.29
C GLY A 254 -5.31 4.85 -4.80
N ASN A 255 -4.36 4.39 -5.62
CA ASN A 255 -4.52 4.29 -7.07
C ASN A 255 -5.23 2.99 -7.50
N GLU A 256 -5.26 2.74 -8.81
CA GLU A 256 -5.82 1.52 -9.38
C GLU A 256 -5.04 0.29 -8.91
N MET A 257 -5.73 -0.57 -8.17
CA MET A 257 -5.20 -1.83 -7.64
C MET A 257 -5.73 -3.03 -8.43
N PRO A 258 -4.99 -4.15 -8.46
CA PRO A 258 -5.48 -5.38 -9.04
C PRO A 258 -6.51 -6.03 -8.11
N CYS A 259 -7.77 -5.97 -8.54
CA CYS A 259 -8.95 -6.51 -7.86
C CYS A 259 -9.54 -7.69 -8.66
N GLY A 260 -10.55 -8.35 -8.10
CA GLY A 260 -11.08 -9.58 -8.62
C GLY A 260 -10.17 -10.78 -8.36
N ARG A 261 -10.61 -11.94 -8.85
CA ARG A 261 -9.76 -13.13 -8.86
C ARG A 261 -8.70 -12.98 -9.94
N LEU A 262 -7.44 -13.16 -9.55
CA LEU A 262 -6.32 -13.17 -10.49
C LEU A 262 -6.32 -14.47 -11.27
N THR A 263 -6.04 -14.37 -12.56
CA THR A 263 -5.92 -15.54 -13.46
C THR A 263 -4.71 -15.34 -14.37
N THR A 264 -4.02 -16.42 -14.70
CA THR A 264 -2.94 -16.38 -15.68
C THR A 264 -3.48 -16.70 -17.07
N ILE A 265 -3.10 -15.91 -18.06
CA ILE A 265 -3.31 -16.20 -19.47
C ILE A 265 -1.96 -16.16 -20.20
N GLU A 266 -1.88 -16.87 -21.32
CA GLU A 266 -0.72 -16.80 -22.21
C GLU A 266 -0.62 -15.40 -22.83
N ALA A 267 0.61 -14.92 -23.03
CA ALA A 267 0.83 -13.70 -23.79
C ALA A 267 0.51 -13.94 -25.27
N TYR A 268 -0.11 -12.97 -25.91
CA TYR A 268 -0.53 -13.04 -27.31
C TYR A 268 -0.11 -11.79 -28.09
N ASP A 269 -0.11 -11.89 -29.42
CA ASP A 269 0.22 -10.77 -30.30
C ASP A 269 -0.80 -9.62 -30.12
N GLY A 270 -0.32 -8.40 -29.89
CA GLY A 270 -1.17 -7.24 -29.61
C GLY A 270 -1.53 -7.05 -28.12
N ILE A 271 -1.05 -7.90 -27.21
CA ILE A 271 -1.30 -7.75 -25.77
C ILE A 271 -0.85 -6.38 -25.23
N THR A 272 0.24 -5.84 -25.76
CA THR A 272 0.77 -4.52 -25.39
C THR A 272 -0.15 -3.40 -25.80
N ASP A 273 -0.78 -3.50 -26.97
CA ASP A 273 -1.76 -2.53 -27.46
C ASP A 273 -3.07 -2.62 -26.66
N ASP A 274 -3.48 -3.83 -26.29
CA ASP A 274 -4.64 -4.02 -25.42
C ASP A 274 -4.41 -3.49 -24.00
N ILE A 275 -3.19 -3.58 -23.48
CA ILE A 275 -2.80 -2.90 -22.22
C ILE A 275 -2.86 -1.39 -22.40
N LYS A 276 -2.24 -0.83 -23.46
CA LYS A 276 -2.25 0.62 -23.73
C LYS A 276 -3.68 1.17 -23.83
N ALA A 277 -4.57 0.43 -24.51
CA ALA A 277 -5.96 0.77 -24.72
C ALA A 277 -6.90 0.43 -23.54
N ASP A 278 -6.37 0.03 -22.38
CA ASP A 278 -7.15 -0.29 -21.16
C ASP A 278 -8.17 -1.42 -21.33
N LYS A 279 -7.99 -2.30 -22.32
CA LYS A 279 -8.83 -3.49 -22.52
C LYS A 279 -8.51 -4.60 -21.53
N ILE A 280 -7.25 -4.70 -21.11
CA ILE A 280 -6.78 -5.64 -20.11
C ILE A 280 -5.92 -4.92 -19.07
N PHE A 281 -5.90 -5.47 -17.85
CA PHE A 281 -5.24 -4.83 -16.71
C PHE A 281 -4.51 -5.85 -15.84
N SER A 282 -3.46 -5.34 -15.18
CA SER A 282 -2.63 -5.95 -14.14
C SER A 282 -1.18 -6.18 -14.56
N PHE A 283 -0.66 -7.41 -14.64
CA PHE A 283 0.80 -7.60 -14.79
C PHE A 283 1.17 -8.36 -16.06
N LEU A 284 2.16 -7.86 -16.79
CA LEU A 284 2.81 -8.56 -17.90
C LEU A 284 4.18 -9.06 -17.47
N GLU A 285 4.46 -10.34 -17.71
CA GLU A 285 5.81 -10.90 -17.60
C GLU A 285 6.53 -10.74 -18.93
N CYS A 286 7.58 -9.93 -18.95
CA CYS A 286 8.31 -9.59 -20.18
C CYS A 286 9.80 -9.31 -19.95
N ASP A 287 10.55 -9.45 -21.03
CA ASP A 287 11.89 -8.86 -21.19
C ASP A 287 11.71 -7.44 -21.72
N ILE A 288 12.38 -6.47 -21.08
CA ILE A 288 12.29 -5.06 -21.42
C ILE A 288 13.68 -4.42 -21.45
N GLN A 289 13.92 -3.51 -22.39
CA GLN A 289 15.19 -2.82 -22.54
C GLN A 289 15.03 -1.36 -22.92
N THR A 290 16.03 -0.56 -22.54
CA THR A 290 16.28 0.77 -23.10
C THR A 290 17.03 0.60 -24.43
N PRO A 291 16.47 1.06 -25.57
CA PRO A 291 17.15 0.95 -26.85
C PRO A 291 18.42 1.81 -26.89
N GLU A 292 19.38 1.44 -27.74
CA GLU A 292 20.73 2.01 -27.74
C GLU A 292 20.74 3.54 -27.87
N HIS A 293 19.91 4.08 -28.77
CA HIS A 293 19.80 5.51 -29.00
C HIS A 293 19.25 6.32 -27.80
N LEU A 294 18.64 5.66 -26.80
CA LEU A 294 18.14 6.28 -25.58
C LEU A 294 19.02 6.01 -24.35
N LYS A 295 20.03 5.13 -24.44
CA LYS A 295 20.88 4.82 -23.28
C LYS A 295 21.56 6.06 -22.71
N GLN A 296 22.11 6.91 -23.59
CA GLN A 296 22.72 8.16 -23.14
C GLN A 296 21.72 9.07 -22.41
N TYR A 297 20.48 9.17 -22.91
CA TYR A 297 19.42 9.95 -22.28
C TYR A 297 19.01 9.38 -20.91
N PHE A 298 18.95 8.07 -20.73
CA PHE A 298 18.58 7.46 -19.46
C PHE A 298 19.76 7.19 -18.51
N SER A 299 20.99 7.53 -18.91
CA SER A 299 22.21 7.16 -18.19
C SER A 299 22.30 7.71 -16.76
N GLU A 300 21.76 8.90 -16.50
CA GLU A 300 21.75 9.47 -15.15
C GLU A 300 20.86 8.64 -14.21
N MET A 301 19.62 8.35 -14.61
CA MET A 301 18.68 7.57 -13.80
C MET A 301 17.90 6.58 -14.67
N THR A 302 18.46 5.40 -14.88
CA THR A 302 17.83 4.37 -15.72
C THR A 302 16.45 3.97 -15.16
N PRO A 303 15.45 3.77 -16.04
CA PRO A 303 14.07 3.63 -15.61
C PRO A 303 13.70 2.21 -15.16
N ILE A 304 14.48 1.19 -15.55
CA ILE A 304 14.19 -0.22 -15.27
C ILE A 304 14.75 -0.57 -13.90
N PHE A 305 13.99 -1.29 -13.07
CA PHE A 305 14.40 -1.68 -11.72
C PHE A 305 14.55 -3.20 -11.61
N LYS A 306 15.73 -3.67 -11.20
CA LYS A 306 16.06 -5.11 -11.15
C LYS A 306 16.69 -5.51 -9.82
N ASN A 307 16.23 -6.60 -9.23
CA ASN A 307 16.87 -7.24 -8.08
C ASN A 307 17.83 -8.33 -8.57
N VAL A 308 19.13 -8.04 -8.60
CA VAL A 308 20.15 -8.94 -9.14
C VAL A 308 21.22 -9.23 -8.08
N LEU A 309 21.89 -10.38 -8.20
CA LEU A 309 23.11 -10.66 -7.44
C LEU A 309 24.24 -9.80 -8.00
N ILE A 310 24.82 -8.93 -7.17
CA ILE A 310 26.01 -8.19 -7.55
C ILE A 310 27.21 -8.99 -7.06
N ASP A 311 28.01 -9.52 -7.98
CA ASP A 311 29.29 -10.14 -7.66
C ASP A 311 30.37 -9.07 -7.59
N CYS A 312 30.70 -8.65 -6.37
CA CYS A 312 31.73 -7.65 -6.12
C CYS A 312 33.17 -8.18 -6.23
N ALA A 313 33.35 -9.45 -6.58
CA ALA A 313 34.63 -10.03 -6.96
C ALA A 313 34.83 -10.05 -8.49
N ASP A 314 33.84 -9.62 -9.26
CA ASP A 314 33.94 -9.46 -10.71
C ASP A 314 34.15 -7.98 -11.06
N GLU A 315 35.33 -7.66 -11.58
CA GLU A 315 35.71 -6.31 -12.00
C GLU A 315 34.79 -5.78 -13.11
N SER A 316 34.30 -6.65 -14.01
CA SER A 316 33.42 -6.24 -15.11
C SER A 316 32.05 -5.76 -14.61
N VAL A 317 31.64 -6.19 -13.41
CA VAL A 317 30.37 -5.81 -12.81
C VAL A 317 30.47 -4.46 -12.12
N ILE A 318 31.40 -4.29 -11.16
CA ILE A 318 31.45 -3.09 -10.30
C ILE A 318 32.43 -2.01 -10.79
N GLY A 319 33.21 -2.33 -11.82
CA GLY A 319 34.27 -1.51 -12.38
C GLY A 319 35.56 -1.50 -11.55
N ASN A 320 36.67 -1.22 -12.24
CA ASN A 320 38.03 -1.20 -11.70
C ASN A 320 38.14 -0.41 -10.37
N HIS A 321 37.61 0.82 -10.31
CA HIS A 321 37.75 1.70 -9.14
C HIS A 321 37.18 1.11 -7.84
N MET A 322 35.98 0.51 -7.89
CA MET A 322 35.38 -0.10 -6.70
C MET A 322 35.88 -1.53 -6.46
N PHE A 323 36.32 -2.21 -7.51
CA PHE A 323 36.99 -3.51 -7.40
C PHE A 323 38.30 -3.38 -6.62
N ASP A 324 39.21 -2.50 -7.04
CA ASP A 324 40.49 -2.26 -6.36
C ASP A 324 40.29 -1.85 -4.89
N TYR A 325 39.30 -0.98 -4.65
CA TYR A 325 38.95 -0.61 -3.28
C TYR A 325 38.47 -1.82 -2.48
N ASN A 326 37.61 -2.66 -3.04
CA ASN A 326 37.11 -3.87 -2.36
C ASN A 326 38.24 -4.85 -2.03
N GLN A 327 39.20 -5.00 -2.95
CA GLN A 327 40.37 -5.86 -2.76
C GLN A 327 41.29 -5.32 -1.66
N SER A 328 41.50 -4.00 -1.62
CA SER A 328 42.32 -3.35 -0.56
C SER A 328 41.78 -3.57 0.86
N ARG A 329 40.49 -3.91 1.01
CA ARG A 329 39.85 -4.17 2.31
C ARG A 329 40.18 -5.55 2.90
N GLY A 330 40.85 -6.42 2.15
CA GLY A 330 41.30 -7.74 2.61
C GLY A 330 40.15 -8.58 3.17
N SER A 331 40.27 -9.00 4.44
CA SER A 331 39.24 -9.80 5.13
C SER A 331 37.89 -9.07 5.29
N ASN A 332 37.88 -7.74 5.20
CA ASN A 332 36.68 -6.91 5.29
C ASN A 332 36.03 -6.61 3.93
N ARG A 333 36.41 -7.33 2.86
CA ARG A 333 35.79 -7.19 1.54
C ARG A 333 34.28 -7.40 1.61
N THR A 334 33.56 -6.64 0.78
CA THR A 334 32.15 -6.88 0.55
C THR A 334 31.98 -8.27 -0.09
N LYS A 335 30.89 -8.95 0.26
CA LYS A 335 30.51 -10.25 -0.31
C LYS A 335 29.38 -10.07 -1.33
N PRO A 336 29.25 -10.98 -2.31
CA PRO A 336 28.14 -10.95 -3.25
C PRO A 336 26.80 -10.91 -2.54
N ALA A 337 25.90 -10.07 -3.02
CA ALA A 337 24.59 -9.87 -2.39
C ALA A 337 23.54 -9.44 -3.42
N ARG A 338 22.31 -9.92 -3.23
CA ARG A 338 21.17 -9.45 -4.04
C ARG A 338 20.79 -8.03 -3.63
N LYS A 339 20.76 -7.13 -4.61
CA LYS A 339 20.47 -5.71 -4.42
C LYS A 339 19.55 -5.22 -5.52
N LEU A 340 18.73 -4.23 -5.19
CA LEU A 340 17.94 -3.49 -6.15
C LEU A 340 18.83 -2.44 -6.82
N ILE A 341 18.92 -2.52 -8.14
CA ILE A 341 19.66 -1.63 -9.02
C ILE A 341 18.75 -1.07 -10.11
N VAL A 342 19.31 -0.17 -10.91
CA VAL A 342 18.68 0.40 -12.09
C VAL A 342 19.55 0.14 -13.33
N PRO A 343 19.33 -0.96 -14.08
CA PRO A 343 20.07 -1.26 -15.31
C PRO A 343 19.32 -0.75 -16.56
N TYR A 344 19.90 -0.96 -17.75
CA TYR A 344 19.23 -0.68 -19.03
C TYR A 344 18.27 -1.77 -19.49
N PHE A 345 18.23 -2.93 -18.84
CA PHE A 345 17.36 -4.03 -19.25
C PHE A 345 16.92 -4.89 -18.07
N GLY A 346 15.79 -5.57 -18.24
CA GLY A 346 15.24 -6.51 -17.27
C GLY A 346 14.72 -7.73 -18.00
N GLU A 347 15.06 -8.91 -17.51
CA GLU A 347 14.63 -10.19 -18.07
C GLU A 347 13.58 -10.82 -17.17
N LYS A 348 12.53 -11.39 -17.77
CA LYS A 348 11.39 -12.04 -17.11
C LYS A 348 10.84 -11.21 -15.96
N THR A 349 10.75 -9.91 -16.16
CA THR A 349 10.25 -8.97 -15.16
C THR A 349 8.74 -8.95 -15.19
N LEU A 350 8.12 -9.01 -14.01
CA LEU A 350 6.67 -8.88 -13.88
C LEU A 350 6.31 -7.40 -13.74
N THR A 351 5.96 -6.72 -14.83
CA THR A 351 5.68 -5.27 -14.84
C THR A 351 4.19 -4.98 -14.76
N TYR A 352 3.81 -4.10 -13.86
CA TYR A 352 2.45 -3.62 -13.64
C TYR A 352 2.04 -2.65 -14.74
N ALA A 353 0.81 -2.76 -15.23
CA ALA A 353 0.32 -2.07 -16.42
C ALA A 353 0.60 -0.55 -16.42
N PRO A 354 0.35 0.23 -15.34
CA PRO A 354 0.69 1.65 -15.31
C PRO A 354 2.18 1.96 -15.52
N LEU A 355 3.08 1.17 -14.92
CA LEU A 355 4.52 1.34 -15.11
C LEU A 355 4.94 0.93 -16.53
N LEU A 356 4.37 -0.16 -17.04
CA LEU A 356 4.62 -0.61 -18.41
C LEU A 356 4.20 0.43 -19.45
N LYS A 357 3.02 1.05 -19.27
CA LYS A 357 2.54 2.11 -20.15
C LYS A 357 3.52 3.29 -20.20
N TRP A 358 4.02 3.70 -19.04
CA TRP A 358 5.02 4.76 -18.95
C TRP A 358 6.33 4.34 -19.63
N TYR A 359 6.76 3.09 -19.47
CA TYR A 359 7.93 2.58 -20.18
C TYR A 359 7.78 2.68 -21.71
N LEU A 360 6.65 2.20 -22.23
CA LEU A 360 6.38 2.21 -23.66
C LEU A 360 6.23 3.65 -24.22
N SER A 361 5.65 4.58 -23.45
CA SER A 361 5.55 5.98 -23.87
C SER A 361 6.89 6.72 -23.89
N HIS A 362 7.90 6.19 -23.20
CA HIS A 362 9.24 6.75 -23.12
C HIS A 362 10.26 6.02 -24.01
N GLY A 363 9.79 5.13 -24.89
CA GLY A 363 10.60 4.48 -25.91
C GLY A 363 11.29 3.18 -25.47
N MET A 364 11.00 2.65 -24.28
CA MET A 364 11.50 1.33 -23.88
C MET A 364 10.82 0.24 -24.72
N GLU A 365 11.58 -0.80 -25.02
CA GLU A 365 11.17 -1.86 -25.92
C GLU A 365 10.94 -3.17 -25.15
N ILE A 366 9.81 -3.81 -25.41
CA ILE A 366 9.58 -5.19 -24.97
C ILE A 366 10.16 -6.09 -26.05
N THR A 367 11.16 -6.90 -25.69
CA THR A 367 11.80 -7.83 -26.63
C THR A 367 11.13 -9.20 -26.63
N LYS A 368 10.50 -9.57 -25.50
CA LYS A 368 9.81 -10.84 -25.35
C LYS A 368 8.72 -10.78 -24.29
N THR A 369 7.61 -11.46 -24.53
CA THR A 369 6.52 -11.66 -23.57
C THR A 369 6.42 -13.14 -23.18
N TYR A 370 5.94 -13.41 -21.97
CA TYR A 370 5.86 -14.78 -21.43
C TYR A 370 4.45 -15.13 -20.97
N SER A 371 3.90 -14.33 -20.05
CA SER A 371 2.57 -14.56 -19.51
C SER A 371 1.94 -13.26 -19.03
N PHE A 372 0.63 -13.26 -18.85
CA PHE A 372 -0.11 -12.13 -18.32
C PHE A 372 -0.97 -12.57 -17.15
N ILE A 373 -0.85 -11.85 -16.04
CA ILE A 373 -1.71 -12.03 -14.87
C ILE A 373 -2.82 -11.01 -15.01
N LYS A 374 -4.02 -11.49 -15.32
CA LYS A 374 -5.21 -10.68 -15.53
C LYS A 374 -5.90 -10.38 -14.20
N ALA A 375 -6.27 -9.12 -14.02
CA ALA A 375 -7.11 -8.66 -12.91
C ALA A 375 -8.15 -7.64 -13.40
N ARG A 376 -9.02 -7.22 -12.48
CA ARG A 376 -9.84 -6.02 -12.64
C ARG A 376 -9.13 -4.82 -12.04
N SER A 377 -9.37 -3.64 -12.60
CA SER A 377 -8.89 -2.38 -12.04
C SER A 377 -9.95 -1.77 -11.13
N HIS A 378 -9.57 -1.43 -9.89
CA HIS A 378 -10.42 -0.62 -9.01
C HIS A 378 -9.59 0.17 -7.98
N LYS A 379 -10.05 1.36 -7.58
CA LYS A 379 -9.45 2.19 -6.52
C LYS A 379 -9.98 1.81 -5.14
N ALA A 380 -9.85 0.54 -4.77
CA ALA A 380 -10.48 -0.02 -3.56
C ALA A 380 -10.05 0.66 -2.24
N PHE A 381 -8.85 1.28 -2.21
CA PHE A 381 -8.29 1.90 -1.01
C PHE A 381 -8.20 3.42 -1.07
N ALA A 382 -8.79 4.09 -2.07
CA ALA A 382 -8.83 5.55 -2.12
C ALA A 382 -9.48 6.16 -0.86
N PRO A 383 -10.62 5.64 -0.34
CA PRO A 383 -11.20 6.15 0.91
C PRO A 383 -10.27 5.98 2.12
N PHE A 384 -9.49 4.89 2.16
CA PHE A 384 -8.52 4.65 3.22
C PHE A 384 -7.35 5.64 3.17
N MET A 385 -6.81 5.92 1.97
CA MET A 385 -5.80 6.95 1.75
C MET A 385 -6.29 8.33 2.23
N GLU A 386 -7.52 8.70 1.89
CA GLU A 386 -8.11 9.98 2.32
C GLU A 386 -8.30 10.04 3.83
N ALA A 387 -8.81 8.97 4.45
CA ALA A 387 -8.99 8.90 5.89
C ALA A 387 -7.66 9.10 6.65
N VAL A 388 -6.57 8.45 6.21
CA VAL A 388 -5.24 8.64 6.80
C VAL A 388 -4.74 10.08 6.60
N SER A 389 -4.92 10.63 5.40
CA SER A 389 -4.45 11.99 5.09
C SER A 389 -5.21 13.06 5.86
N ASN A 390 -6.53 12.92 5.98
CA ASN A 390 -7.39 13.81 6.76
C ASN A 390 -7.06 13.75 8.26
N ALA A 391 -6.87 12.56 8.82
CA ALA A 391 -6.44 12.44 10.22
C ALA A 391 -5.12 13.16 10.49
N ARG A 392 -4.18 13.13 9.54
CA ARG A 392 -2.91 13.87 9.65
C ARG A 392 -3.10 15.39 9.54
N ARG A 393 -3.96 15.85 8.63
CA ARG A 393 -4.32 17.28 8.50
C ARG A 393 -4.99 17.79 9.79
N GLU A 394 -5.90 17.01 10.36
CA GLU A 394 -6.55 17.34 11.63
C GLU A 394 -5.56 17.39 12.79
N GLY A 395 -4.59 16.46 12.87
CA GLY A 395 -3.56 16.50 13.92
C GLY A 395 -2.58 17.67 13.80
N ASP A 396 -2.35 18.18 12.58
CA ASP A 396 -1.57 19.41 12.39
C ASP A 396 -2.37 20.66 12.82
N ALA A 397 -3.69 20.65 12.64
CA ALA A 397 -4.59 21.75 13.03
C ALA A 397 -4.90 21.76 14.53
N ASP A 398 -5.03 20.58 15.15
CA ASP A 398 -5.37 20.39 16.56
C ASP A 398 -4.37 19.43 17.24
N LYS A 399 -3.53 19.99 18.11
CA LYS A 399 -2.51 19.25 18.85
C LYS A 399 -3.08 18.14 19.74
N SER A 400 -4.34 18.22 20.17
CA SER A 400 -4.98 17.16 20.94
C SER A 400 -5.15 15.87 20.13
N LYS A 401 -5.23 15.98 18.80
CA LYS A 401 -5.33 14.85 17.86
C LYS A 401 -3.98 14.36 17.34
N ALA A 402 -2.86 14.93 17.80
CA ALA A 402 -1.53 14.56 17.32
C ALA A 402 -1.22 13.06 17.50
N MET A 403 -1.68 12.45 18.60
CA MET A 403 -1.53 11.02 18.84
C MET A 403 -2.29 10.18 17.79
N ILE A 404 -3.52 10.58 17.47
CA ILE A 404 -4.35 9.92 16.44
C ILE A 404 -3.69 10.06 15.07
N ALA A 405 -3.16 11.23 14.74
CA ALA A 405 -2.44 11.46 13.49
C ALA A 405 -1.21 10.56 13.33
N GLU A 406 -0.39 10.41 14.38
CA GLU A 406 0.77 9.52 14.34
C GLU A 406 0.35 8.03 14.30
N MET A 407 -0.72 7.66 15.00
CA MET A 407 -1.29 6.31 14.89
C MET A 407 -1.79 6.02 13.47
N MET A 408 -2.55 6.94 12.86
CA MET A 408 -3.08 6.78 11.50
C MET A 408 -1.97 6.74 10.44
N LYS A 409 -0.90 7.52 10.63
CA LYS A 409 0.32 7.43 9.82
C LYS A 409 0.96 6.04 9.91
N LEU A 410 1.06 5.48 11.11
CA LEU A 410 1.56 4.11 11.30
C LEU A 410 0.63 3.07 10.66
N VAL A 411 -0.68 3.21 10.80
CA VAL A 411 -1.68 2.34 10.15
C VAL A 411 -1.55 2.39 8.63
N GLY A 412 -1.46 3.60 8.04
CA GLY A 412 -1.26 3.78 6.60
C GLY A 412 0.01 3.11 6.09
N ASN A 413 1.13 3.31 6.79
CA ASN A 413 2.42 2.71 6.40
C ASN A 413 2.51 1.20 6.71
N SER A 414 1.80 0.69 7.72
CA SER A 414 1.84 -0.74 8.04
C SER A 414 0.94 -1.58 7.12
N ALA A 415 -0.12 -1.00 6.56
CA ALA A 415 -1.04 -1.69 5.64
C ALA A 415 -0.31 -2.28 4.42
N PHE A 416 0.56 -1.51 3.77
CA PHE A 416 1.35 -2.03 2.64
C PHE A 416 2.34 -3.10 3.11
N GLY A 417 3.04 -2.88 4.23
CA GLY A 417 4.01 -3.84 4.78
C GLY A 417 3.37 -5.19 5.11
N ARG A 418 2.11 -5.17 5.58
CA ARG A 418 1.33 -6.38 5.82
C ARG A 418 1.00 -7.13 4.54
N SER A 419 0.67 -6.43 3.45
CA SER A 419 0.33 -7.09 2.17
C SER A 419 1.50 -7.90 1.58
N GLY A 420 2.74 -7.48 1.81
CA GLY A 420 3.95 -8.12 1.28
C GLY A 420 4.71 -8.98 2.28
N MET A 421 4.12 -9.21 3.47
CA MET A 421 4.76 -9.95 4.55
C MET A 421 4.99 -11.42 4.15
N ASP A 422 6.25 -11.83 4.17
CA ASP A 422 6.66 -13.20 3.84
C ASP A 422 6.46 -14.15 5.02
N MET A 423 5.27 -14.75 5.06
CA MET A 423 4.87 -15.71 6.09
C MET A 423 5.80 -16.94 6.16
N SER A 424 6.56 -17.26 5.11
CA SER A 424 7.48 -18.40 5.11
C SER A 424 8.69 -18.22 6.03
N LYS A 425 9.00 -16.97 6.40
CA LYS A 425 10.08 -16.64 7.33
C LYS A 425 9.62 -16.68 8.79
N HIS A 426 8.32 -16.78 9.04
CA HIS A 426 7.78 -16.83 10.39
C HIS A 426 8.10 -18.18 11.03
N LYS A 427 8.51 -18.12 12.29
CA LYS A 427 8.87 -19.29 13.10
C LYS A 427 7.91 -19.37 14.29
N GLU A 428 7.86 -20.54 14.90
CA GLU A 428 7.17 -20.78 16.17
C GLU A 428 8.23 -20.95 17.24
N VAL A 429 8.04 -20.27 18.36
CA VAL A 429 8.90 -20.40 19.53
C VAL A 429 8.16 -21.23 20.55
N LYS A 430 8.82 -22.26 21.07
CA LYS A 430 8.30 -23.13 22.13
C LYS A 430 9.29 -23.11 23.29
N TYR A 431 8.79 -23.22 24.51
CA TYR A 431 9.62 -23.34 25.70
C TYR A 431 9.41 -24.72 26.31
N ASP A 432 10.49 -25.40 26.69
CA ASP A 432 10.40 -26.67 27.39
C ASP A 432 11.58 -26.87 28.33
N SER A 433 11.34 -27.52 29.46
CA SER A 433 12.33 -27.83 30.49
C SER A 433 12.59 -29.32 30.64
N ASP A 434 11.75 -30.17 30.04
CA ASP A 434 11.94 -31.63 30.08
C ASP A 434 12.92 -32.07 28.99
N GLN A 435 13.97 -32.77 29.40
CA GLN A 435 15.05 -33.20 28.52
C GLN A 435 14.55 -34.06 27.35
N LYS A 436 13.61 -35.00 27.59
CA LYS A 436 13.08 -35.87 26.53
C LYS A 436 12.23 -35.07 25.55
N ALA A 437 11.44 -34.13 26.06
CA ALA A 437 10.63 -33.25 25.23
C ALA A 437 11.48 -32.28 24.41
N ILE A 438 12.65 -31.87 24.93
CA ILE A 438 13.64 -31.08 24.18
C ILE A 438 14.25 -31.91 23.06
N GLU A 439 14.79 -33.10 23.36
CA GLU A 439 15.39 -34.03 22.40
C GLU A 439 14.42 -34.35 21.25
N SER A 440 13.18 -34.70 21.59
CA SER A 440 12.12 -34.97 20.61
C SER A 440 11.85 -33.79 19.67
N LYS A 441 11.95 -32.54 20.15
CA LYS A 441 11.76 -31.35 19.31
C LYS A 441 12.98 -31.02 18.46
N ILE A 442 14.19 -31.33 18.92
CA ILE A 442 15.43 -31.18 18.13
C ILE A 442 15.43 -32.16 16.95
N GLU A 443 15.01 -33.40 17.19
CA GLU A 443 14.91 -34.44 16.16
C GLU A 443 13.80 -34.17 15.14
N HIS A 444 12.80 -33.35 15.49
CA HIS A 444 11.70 -33.03 14.60
C HIS A 444 12.20 -32.25 13.36
N PHE A 445 11.78 -32.67 12.16
CA PHE A 445 12.23 -32.09 10.88
C PHE A 445 11.99 -30.58 10.68
N THR A 446 11.15 -29.97 11.52
CA THR A 446 10.93 -28.51 11.52
C THR A 446 11.82 -27.76 12.49
N PHE A 447 12.72 -28.42 13.21
CA PHE A 447 13.68 -27.76 14.08
C PHE A 447 14.50 -26.72 13.31
N HIS A 448 14.73 -25.56 13.95
CA HIS A 448 15.53 -24.49 13.38
C HIS A 448 16.66 -24.05 14.29
N GLY A 449 16.43 -23.97 15.59
CA GLY A 449 17.44 -23.58 16.56
C GLY A 449 16.95 -23.77 17.99
N LEU A 450 17.89 -23.83 18.90
CA LEU A 450 17.66 -23.96 20.33
C LEU A 450 18.52 -22.92 21.05
N GLU A 451 17.94 -22.30 22.06
CA GLU A 451 18.63 -21.40 22.98
C GLU A 451 18.34 -21.83 24.42
N GLU A 452 19.38 -22.25 25.13
CA GLU A 452 19.27 -22.65 26.55
C GLU A 452 19.00 -21.41 27.42
N LEU A 453 18.05 -21.54 28.34
CA LEU A 453 17.69 -20.54 29.35
C LEU A 453 18.15 -21.00 30.74
N ASN A 454 17.62 -20.44 31.83
CA ASN A 454 17.88 -20.96 33.19
C ASN A 454 17.35 -22.37 33.34
N ASP A 455 16.03 -22.47 33.37
CA ASP A 455 15.37 -23.71 33.77
C ASP A 455 14.62 -24.34 32.59
N ALA A 456 14.89 -23.88 31.37
CA ALA A 456 14.21 -24.30 30.14
C ALA A 456 15.08 -24.06 28.91
N CYS A 457 14.62 -24.54 27.75
CA CYS A 457 15.15 -24.23 26.43
C CYS A 457 14.08 -23.50 25.61
N GLU A 458 14.47 -22.40 24.97
CA GLU A 458 13.73 -21.79 23.88
C GLU A 458 14.03 -22.53 22.58
N ILE A 459 13.02 -23.17 22.00
CA ILE A 459 13.14 -23.98 20.80
C ILE A 459 12.42 -23.28 19.66
N THR A 460 13.18 -22.86 18.66
CA THR A 460 12.66 -22.24 17.45
C THR A 460 12.37 -23.32 16.40
N MET A 461 11.12 -23.35 15.94
CA MET A 461 10.60 -24.29 14.94
C MET A 461 10.14 -23.55 13.68
N LYS A 462 10.37 -24.14 12.50
CA LYS A 462 9.72 -23.74 11.25
C LYS A 462 8.24 -24.15 11.28
N LYS A 463 7.39 -23.39 10.60
CA LYS A 463 5.97 -23.75 10.45
C LYS A 463 5.80 -24.86 9.42
N ARG A 464 5.10 -25.93 9.80
CA ARG A 464 4.77 -27.05 8.87
C ARG A 464 3.77 -26.64 7.79
N ARG A 465 2.80 -25.78 8.15
CA ARG A 465 1.78 -25.26 7.24
C ARG A 465 1.81 -23.75 7.25
N LEU A 466 1.92 -23.15 6.07
CA LEU A 466 1.91 -21.70 5.89
C LEU A 466 0.53 -21.27 5.43
N MET A 467 -0.11 -20.36 6.17
CA MET A 467 -1.33 -19.70 5.73
C MET A 467 -0.98 -18.35 5.09
N ASN A 468 -0.87 -18.34 3.77
CA ASN A 468 -0.61 -17.12 3.00
C ASN A 468 -1.91 -16.34 2.79
N LYS A 469 -2.29 -15.54 3.78
CA LYS A 469 -3.51 -14.70 3.74
C LYS A 469 -3.26 -13.29 3.22
N ASN A 470 -1.99 -12.91 2.98
CA ASN A 470 -1.64 -11.54 2.60
C ASN A 470 -1.78 -11.35 1.08
N PRO A 471 -2.39 -10.24 0.63
CA PRO A 471 -2.56 -9.96 -0.80
C PRO A 471 -1.26 -9.41 -1.42
N ILE A 472 -0.31 -10.31 -1.71
CA ILE A 472 1.04 -9.96 -2.21
C ILE A 472 1.03 -9.15 -3.52
N HIS A 473 0.03 -9.33 -4.37
CA HIS A 473 -0.15 -8.57 -5.61
C HIS A 473 -0.33 -7.06 -5.34
N LEU A 474 -0.94 -6.67 -4.21
CA LEU A 474 -1.02 -5.26 -3.81
C LEU A 474 0.37 -4.69 -3.54
N SER A 475 1.23 -5.42 -2.83
CA SER A 475 2.60 -4.94 -2.55
C SER A 475 3.38 -4.63 -3.82
N ILE A 476 3.29 -5.49 -4.83
CA ILE A 476 4.04 -5.32 -6.07
C ILE A 476 3.48 -4.14 -6.87
N ALA A 477 2.15 -4.02 -6.97
CA ALA A 477 1.50 -2.86 -7.56
C ALA A 477 1.93 -1.55 -6.87
N ILE A 478 1.90 -1.51 -5.53
CA ILE A 478 2.29 -0.35 -4.72
C ILE A 478 3.76 0.03 -4.97
N TYR A 479 4.69 -0.93 -4.94
CA TYR A 479 6.11 -0.64 -5.17
C TYR A 479 6.38 -0.15 -6.59
N GLN A 480 5.70 -0.70 -7.59
CA GLN A 480 5.87 -0.26 -8.98
C GLN A 480 5.23 1.10 -9.25
N LEU A 481 4.07 1.38 -8.67
CA LEU A 481 3.46 2.71 -8.73
C LEU A 481 4.29 3.76 -7.97
N ALA A 482 4.90 3.40 -6.85
CA ALA A 482 5.83 4.29 -6.13
C ALA A 482 7.05 4.63 -7.00
N LYS A 483 7.67 3.63 -7.62
CA LYS A 483 8.77 3.83 -8.59
C LYS A 483 8.34 4.68 -9.78
N LEU A 484 7.17 4.41 -10.35
CA LEU A 484 6.57 5.20 -11.41
C LEU A 484 6.44 6.67 -10.99
N ARG A 485 5.91 6.95 -9.79
CA ARG A 485 5.73 8.33 -9.32
C ARG A 485 7.05 9.09 -9.21
N MET A 486 8.13 8.42 -8.81
CA MET A 486 9.47 9.02 -8.78
C MET A 486 10.04 9.23 -10.19
N LEU A 487 9.86 8.27 -11.10
CA LEU A 487 10.24 8.42 -12.51
C LEU A 487 9.52 9.60 -13.16
N GLN A 488 8.21 9.74 -12.92
CA GLN A 488 7.41 10.87 -13.41
C GLN A 488 7.85 12.20 -12.80
N PHE A 489 8.36 12.21 -11.56
CA PHE A 489 8.89 13.43 -10.98
C PHE A 489 10.19 13.84 -11.64
N TYR A 490 11.10 12.89 -11.85
CA TYR A 490 12.37 13.19 -12.50
C TYR A 490 12.19 13.54 -13.99
N TYR A 491 11.58 12.64 -14.79
CA TYR A 491 11.48 12.81 -16.25
C TYR A 491 10.34 13.76 -16.66
N ASP A 492 9.12 13.54 -16.14
CA ASP A 492 7.93 14.27 -16.60
C ASP A 492 7.75 15.62 -15.88
N CYS A 493 8.63 15.97 -14.94
CA CYS A 493 8.60 17.25 -14.25
C CYS A 493 9.97 17.94 -14.27
N ILE A 494 11.01 17.40 -13.63
CA ILE A 494 12.31 18.09 -13.58
C ILE A 494 12.93 18.19 -14.98
N ASP A 495 13.13 17.08 -15.69
CA ASP A 495 13.74 17.07 -17.02
C ASP A 495 12.86 17.78 -18.09
N PHE A 496 11.53 17.71 -17.92
CA PHE A 496 10.60 18.44 -18.75
C PHE A 496 10.80 19.97 -18.65
N TYR A 497 10.79 20.53 -17.44
CA TYR A 497 10.84 21.99 -17.23
C TYR A 497 12.24 22.60 -17.26
N PHE A 498 13.27 21.82 -16.91
CA PHE A 498 14.66 22.29 -16.81
C PHE A 498 15.52 21.75 -17.94
N ASP A 499 16.46 22.56 -18.41
CA ASP A 499 17.49 22.06 -19.30
C ASP A 499 18.50 21.20 -18.51
N ARG A 500 18.90 20.04 -19.03
CA ARG A 500 19.82 19.16 -18.30
C ARG A 500 21.15 19.83 -17.98
N SER A 501 21.60 20.82 -18.75
CA SER A 501 22.81 21.56 -18.41
C SER A 501 22.71 22.34 -17.10
N VAL A 502 21.49 22.64 -16.60
CA VAL A 502 21.30 23.44 -15.39
C VAL A 502 21.08 22.63 -14.11
N PHE A 503 20.92 21.30 -14.21
CA PHE A 503 20.73 20.43 -13.05
C PHE A 503 21.43 19.08 -13.19
N GLU A 504 21.74 18.47 -12.05
CA GLU A 504 22.33 17.14 -11.99
C GLU A 504 21.85 16.37 -10.75
N TYR A 505 21.39 15.15 -10.99
CA TYR A 505 20.82 14.28 -9.97
C TYR A 505 21.93 13.72 -9.07
N GLN A 506 21.72 13.79 -7.76
CA GLN A 506 22.70 13.37 -6.75
C GLN A 506 22.36 11.99 -6.19
N GLU A 507 21.24 11.89 -5.48
CA GLU A 507 20.80 10.65 -4.84
C GLU A 507 19.28 10.54 -4.87
N MET A 508 18.84 9.29 -5.05
CA MET A 508 17.48 8.84 -4.78
C MET A 508 17.49 7.96 -3.53
N ASP A 509 16.60 8.22 -2.57
CA ASP A 509 16.27 7.26 -1.51
C ASP A 509 14.76 7.10 -1.35
N THR A 510 14.22 6.08 -2.01
CA THR A 510 12.82 5.61 -1.96
C THR A 510 11.80 6.64 -2.43
N ASP A 511 11.51 7.63 -1.59
CA ASP A 511 10.54 8.71 -1.77
C ASP A 511 11.20 10.10 -1.77
N SER A 512 12.53 10.14 -1.69
CA SER A 512 13.32 11.37 -1.71
C SER A 512 14.29 11.43 -2.89
N ASP A 513 14.41 12.63 -3.47
CA ASP A 513 15.23 12.96 -4.64
C ASP A 513 16.07 14.21 -4.38
N TYR A 514 17.37 14.10 -4.54
CA TYR A 514 18.31 15.20 -4.34
C TYR A 514 18.92 15.68 -5.64
N ILE A 515 18.82 16.97 -5.90
CA ILE A 515 19.19 17.57 -7.18
C ILE A 515 20.05 18.80 -6.93
N ALA A 516 21.20 18.85 -7.60
CA ALA A 516 22.05 20.03 -7.66
C ALA A 516 21.62 20.90 -8.85
N PHE A 517 21.52 22.21 -8.64
CA PHE A 517 21.16 23.21 -9.64
C PHE A 517 22.28 24.23 -9.80
N SER A 518 22.44 24.73 -11.03
CA SER A 518 23.36 25.82 -11.37
C SER A 518 22.73 27.21 -11.23
N CYS A 519 21.47 27.26 -10.78
CA CYS A 519 20.71 28.48 -10.55
C CYS A 519 20.45 28.67 -9.05
N GLU A 520 20.46 29.91 -8.57
CA GLU A 520 20.15 30.23 -7.18
C GLU A 520 18.66 30.01 -6.86
N ASN A 521 17.79 30.42 -7.78
CA ASN A 521 16.33 30.21 -7.70
C ASN A 521 15.86 29.34 -8.88
N PRO A 522 16.02 28.00 -8.82
CA PRO A 522 15.74 27.12 -9.97
C PRO A 522 14.37 27.36 -10.62
N PHE A 523 13.29 27.42 -9.84
CA PHE A 523 11.94 27.60 -10.39
C PHE A 523 11.61 29.01 -10.89
N GLN A 524 12.49 29.99 -10.68
CA GLN A 524 12.34 31.33 -11.24
C GLN A 524 13.24 31.51 -12.47
N ASP A 525 14.49 31.07 -12.36
CA ASP A 525 15.54 31.39 -13.32
C ASP A 525 15.83 30.22 -14.29
N GLY A 526 15.69 28.99 -13.83
CA GLY A 526 16.14 27.77 -14.52
C GLY A 526 15.10 27.09 -15.41
N ILE A 527 13.83 27.51 -15.35
CA ILE A 527 12.76 26.97 -16.20
C ILE A 527 12.96 27.44 -17.65
N LYS A 528 12.91 26.48 -18.59
CA LYS A 528 12.94 26.74 -20.04
C LYS A 528 11.96 27.85 -20.39
N SER A 529 12.42 28.88 -21.10
CA SER A 529 11.64 30.11 -21.36
C SER A 529 10.26 29.83 -21.95
N GLY A 530 10.17 28.91 -22.91
CA GLY A 530 8.90 28.51 -23.56
C GLY A 530 7.93 27.69 -22.67
N LEU A 531 8.36 27.21 -21.50
CA LEU A 531 7.53 26.41 -20.59
C LEU A 531 7.12 27.16 -19.32
N ARG A 532 7.48 28.44 -19.17
CA ARG A 532 7.20 29.21 -17.95
C ARG A 532 5.71 29.37 -17.66
N GLU A 533 4.91 29.69 -18.68
CA GLU A 533 3.45 29.80 -18.51
C GLU A 533 2.82 28.43 -18.24
N HIS A 534 3.22 27.41 -19.00
CA HIS A 534 2.79 26.03 -18.75
C HIS A 534 3.11 25.58 -17.31
N PHE A 535 4.31 25.91 -16.80
CA PHE A 535 4.68 25.61 -15.42
C PHE A 535 3.78 26.33 -14.41
N LYS A 536 3.49 27.62 -14.60
CA LYS A 536 2.61 28.37 -13.69
C LYS A 536 1.21 27.74 -13.61
N GLU A 537 0.69 27.27 -14.73
CA GLU A 537 -0.62 26.62 -14.81
C GLU A 537 -0.65 25.23 -14.17
N HIS A 538 0.44 24.45 -14.30
CA HIS A 538 0.45 23.02 -13.95
C HIS A 538 1.35 22.65 -12.75
N LYS A 539 2.09 23.59 -12.14
CA LYS A 539 3.02 23.27 -11.03
C LYS A 539 2.33 22.57 -9.85
N TYR A 540 1.05 22.84 -9.63
CA TYR A 540 0.29 22.27 -8.51
C TYR A 540 -0.12 20.80 -8.70
N ASP A 541 0.10 20.22 -9.88
CA ASP A 541 -0.07 18.78 -10.11
C ASP A 541 1.05 17.95 -9.45
N ARG A 542 2.19 18.61 -9.19
CA ARG A 542 3.41 18.00 -8.64
C ARG A 542 3.81 18.58 -7.29
N PHE A 543 3.53 19.86 -7.04
CA PHE A 543 3.94 20.58 -5.84
C PHE A 543 2.75 21.14 -5.04
N PRO A 544 2.90 21.36 -3.72
CA PRO A 544 1.90 22.05 -2.92
C PRO A 544 1.57 23.45 -3.44
N ARG A 545 0.28 23.84 -3.35
CA ARG A 545 -0.14 25.21 -3.64
C ARG A 545 0.51 26.20 -2.68
N ASP A 546 1.03 27.30 -3.23
CA ASP A 546 1.82 28.29 -2.48
C ASP A 546 1.16 29.68 -2.38
N TYR A 547 0.00 29.89 -3.03
CA TYR A 547 -0.72 31.17 -2.99
C TYR A 547 -1.42 31.46 -1.66
N ASN A 548 -1.62 30.45 -0.80
CA ASN A 548 -2.26 30.58 0.51
C ASN A 548 -1.66 29.59 1.51
N LYS A 549 -1.34 30.08 2.73
CA LYS A 549 -0.73 29.27 3.79
C LYS A 549 -1.56 28.06 4.22
N ASP A 550 -2.88 28.16 4.28
CA ASP A 550 -3.75 27.07 4.72
C ASP A 550 -3.91 26.02 3.62
N VAL A 551 -3.97 26.46 2.36
CA VAL A 551 -3.94 25.55 1.20
C VAL A 551 -2.59 24.84 1.12
N ALA A 552 -1.47 25.55 1.35
CA ALA A 552 -0.14 24.95 1.40
C ALA A 552 -0.02 23.89 2.49
N LYS A 553 -0.55 24.16 3.71
CA LYS A 553 -0.58 23.17 4.80
C LYS A 553 -1.37 21.93 4.42
N PHE A 554 -2.54 22.11 3.79
CA PHE A 554 -3.37 21.00 3.32
C PHE A 554 -2.61 20.13 2.30
N ASP A 555 -1.99 20.78 1.31
CA ASP A 555 -1.29 20.10 0.22
C ASP A 555 0.02 19.43 0.65
N ARG A 556 0.72 19.96 1.65
CA ARG A 556 1.87 19.29 2.27
C ARG A 556 1.52 17.93 2.88
N ARG A 557 0.22 17.65 3.09
CA ARG A 557 -0.33 16.35 3.50
C ARG A 557 -1.08 15.62 2.40
N THR A 558 -1.24 16.20 1.21
CA THR A 558 -1.83 15.52 0.04
C THR A 558 -0.87 14.45 -0.48
N PRO A 559 -1.30 13.17 -0.54
CA PRO A 559 -0.43 12.07 -0.98
C PRO A 559 0.09 12.26 -2.40
N GLY A 560 1.38 12.01 -2.60
CA GLY A 560 2.04 12.02 -3.92
C GLY A 560 2.56 13.37 -4.39
N LEU A 561 2.24 14.48 -3.71
CA LEU A 561 2.90 15.77 -3.98
C LEU A 561 4.31 15.79 -3.41
N PHE A 562 5.22 16.45 -4.12
CA PHE A 562 6.61 16.62 -3.74
C PHE A 562 6.79 17.93 -2.99
N LYS A 563 7.45 17.87 -1.84
CA LYS A 563 7.75 19.05 -1.02
C LYS A 563 9.25 19.16 -0.78
N ASP A 564 9.73 20.37 -0.55
CA ASP A 564 11.09 20.60 -0.13
C ASP A 564 11.34 19.96 1.24
N GLU A 565 12.28 19.03 1.26
CA GLU A 565 12.77 18.37 2.46
C GLU A 565 14.09 19.00 2.93
N TRP A 566 14.91 19.42 1.98
CA TRP A 566 16.17 20.11 2.22
C TRP A 566 16.40 21.18 1.14
N SER A 567 16.97 22.32 1.53
CA SER A 567 17.45 23.33 0.60
C SER A 567 18.71 23.94 1.17
N GLY A 568 19.84 23.74 0.50
CA GLY A 568 21.14 24.13 1.04
C GLY A 568 22.26 24.13 0.01
N ASP A 569 23.48 24.10 0.51
CA ASP A 569 24.66 24.50 -0.25
C ASP A 569 25.68 23.37 -0.41
N ALA A 570 25.53 22.26 0.30
CA ALA A 570 26.36 21.09 0.11
C ALA A 570 25.62 19.78 0.36
N MET A 571 26.01 18.73 -0.35
CA MET A 571 25.59 17.35 -0.14
C MET A 571 26.73 16.37 -0.44
N MET A 572 26.85 15.33 0.40
CA MET A 572 27.70 14.18 0.14
C MET A 572 26.97 12.85 0.36
N SER A 573 27.16 11.91 -0.56
CA SER A 573 26.60 10.56 -0.51
C SER A 573 27.69 9.52 -0.64
N LEU A 574 27.77 8.59 0.31
CA LEU A 574 28.86 7.59 0.36
C LEU A 574 28.39 6.21 -0.09
N SER A 575 27.25 5.78 0.45
CA SER A 575 26.63 4.49 0.18
C SER A 575 25.12 4.60 0.38
N SER A 576 24.37 3.58 -0.05
CA SER A 576 22.90 3.58 0.02
C SER A 576 22.40 3.94 1.42
N LYS A 577 21.60 5.02 1.53
CA LYS A 577 21.06 5.56 2.79
C LYS A 577 22.14 6.06 3.77
N ASN A 578 23.25 6.57 3.23
CA ASN A 578 24.33 7.14 4.00
C ASN A 578 24.85 8.42 3.32
N TYR A 579 24.27 9.55 3.72
CA TYR A 579 24.48 10.86 3.11
C TYR A 579 24.34 11.99 4.13
N ILE A 580 24.91 13.13 3.79
CA ILE A 580 24.83 14.37 4.56
C ILE A 580 24.46 15.53 3.64
N CYS A 581 23.59 16.41 4.10
CA CYS A 581 23.36 17.72 3.50
C CYS A 581 23.66 18.79 4.55
N TYR A 582 24.36 19.85 4.18
CA TYR A 582 24.79 20.87 5.13
C TYR A 582 24.90 22.25 4.49
N LEU A 583 24.93 23.27 5.34
CA LEU A 583 25.28 24.64 4.98
C LEU A 583 26.69 24.92 5.54
N PRO A 584 27.71 25.16 4.69
CA PRO A 584 29.07 25.42 5.15
C PRO A 584 29.17 26.58 6.16
N ASP A 585 28.39 27.63 5.92
CA ASP A 585 28.39 28.85 6.75
C ASP A 585 27.47 28.74 7.98
N GLU A 586 26.67 27.67 8.09
CA GLU A 586 25.75 27.42 9.20
C GLU A 586 25.92 25.99 9.74
N PRO A 587 26.97 25.72 10.53
CA PRO A 587 27.38 24.35 10.87
C PRO A 587 26.35 23.54 11.68
N TYR A 588 25.36 24.22 12.27
CA TYR A 588 24.25 23.59 13.00
C TYR A 588 23.08 23.17 12.08
N LYS A 589 23.00 23.68 10.85
CA LYS A 589 22.01 23.25 9.85
C LYS A 589 22.57 22.11 9.02
N VAL A 590 22.31 20.90 9.49
CA VAL A 590 22.73 19.65 8.85
C VAL A 590 21.58 18.65 8.84
N LYS A 591 21.42 17.94 7.72
CA LYS A 591 20.64 16.70 7.61
C LYS A 591 21.60 15.54 7.43
N VAL A 592 21.56 14.55 8.30
CA VAL A 592 22.37 13.32 8.18
C VAL A 592 21.48 12.09 8.10
N SER A 593 21.76 11.23 7.12
CA SER A 593 21.25 9.86 7.05
C SER A 593 22.42 8.90 7.18
N ALA A 594 22.35 7.95 8.12
CA ALA A 594 23.39 6.95 8.34
C ALA A 594 22.76 5.65 8.83
N LYS A 595 22.32 4.81 7.88
CA LYS A 595 21.53 3.61 8.21
C LYS A 595 22.24 2.67 9.17
N GLY A 596 21.59 2.39 10.29
CA GLY A 596 22.05 1.40 11.27
C GLY A 596 23.12 1.91 12.22
N VAL A 597 23.40 3.21 12.22
CA VAL A 597 24.22 3.95 13.18
C VAL A 597 23.30 4.80 14.04
N GLN A 598 23.51 4.80 15.35
CA GLN A 598 22.69 5.59 16.25
C GLN A 598 23.00 7.08 16.14
N GLN A 599 21.94 7.87 16.00
CA GLN A 599 21.98 9.33 15.90
C GLN A 599 21.27 9.98 17.09
N GLY A 600 21.50 11.28 17.27
CA GLY A 600 20.84 12.10 18.30
C GLY A 600 21.41 11.88 19.71
N ARG A 601 21.14 12.85 20.60
CA ARG A 601 21.76 12.96 21.95
C ARG A 601 23.28 12.88 21.89
N GLU A 602 23.87 13.64 20.96
CA GLU A 602 25.33 13.73 20.76
C GLU A 602 26.04 12.41 20.39
N ARG A 603 25.29 11.36 20.05
CA ARG A 603 25.88 10.08 19.63
C ARG A 603 26.49 10.20 18.22
N ASN A 604 27.73 9.75 18.10
CA ASN A 604 28.49 9.67 16.85
C ASN A 604 28.67 11.01 16.12
N VAL A 605 28.46 12.16 16.79
CA VAL A 605 28.60 13.49 16.18
C VAL A 605 30.03 13.81 15.73
N ASN A 606 31.02 13.12 16.28
CA ASN A 606 32.43 13.22 15.87
C ASN A 606 32.72 12.57 14.50
N VAL A 607 31.82 11.70 14.02
CA VAL A 607 31.96 11.01 12.72
C VAL A 607 30.86 11.43 11.75
N LEU A 608 29.64 11.65 12.25
CA LEU A 608 28.46 12.01 11.46
C LEU A 608 28.36 13.54 11.27
N ASN A 609 29.40 14.12 10.69
CA ASN A 609 29.54 15.55 10.39
C ASN A 609 30.24 15.73 9.03
N PRO A 610 30.27 16.95 8.45
CA PRO A 610 30.89 17.19 7.15
C PRO A 610 32.32 16.66 7.05
N ASP A 611 33.17 16.95 8.04
CA ASP A 611 34.57 16.50 8.06
C ASP A 611 34.71 14.98 8.01
N GLY A 612 33.84 14.24 8.70
CA GLY A 612 33.81 12.79 8.68
C GLY A 612 33.46 12.22 7.31
N PHE A 613 32.46 12.81 6.63
CA PHE A 613 32.09 12.42 5.27
C PHE A 613 33.18 12.77 4.26
N GLU A 614 33.76 13.98 4.33
CA GLU A 614 34.86 14.43 3.48
C GLU A 614 36.11 13.56 3.67
N THR A 615 36.44 13.22 4.92
CA THR A 615 37.57 12.34 5.25
C THR A 615 37.42 10.96 4.63
N VAL A 616 36.20 10.39 4.62
CA VAL A 616 35.95 9.10 3.97
C VAL A 616 36.16 9.17 2.47
N VAL A 617 35.73 10.24 1.82
CA VAL A 617 35.93 10.42 0.37
C VAL A 617 37.41 10.64 0.05
N ARG A 618 38.07 11.57 0.74
CA ARG A 618 39.48 11.93 0.51
C ARG A 618 40.43 10.78 0.83
N GLY A 619 40.23 10.15 1.99
CA GLY A 619 41.08 9.06 2.47
C GLY A 619 40.73 7.69 1.87
N ARG A 620 39.56 7.56 1.22
CA ARG A 620 39.01 6.26 0.79
C ARG A 620 38.98 5.26 1.95
N ILE A 621 38.57 5.71 3.12
CA ILE A 621 38.61 4.91 4.36
C ILE A 621 37.22 4.50 4.84
N THR A 622 37.19 3.71 5.91
CA THR A 622 35.99 3.42 6.69
C THR A 622 36.14 4.06 8.06
N LEU A 623 35.13 4.80 8.49
CA LEU A 623 35.05 5.33 9.85
C LEU A 623 34.10 4.47 10.68
N GLN A 624 34.43 4.29 11.95
CA GLN A 624 33.63 3.53 12.89
C GLN A 624 32.82 4.45 13.80
N GLY A 625 31.65 3.97 14.21
CA GLY A 625 30.81 4.59 15.21
C GLY A 625 30.35 3.57 16.24
N THR A 626 29.71 4.08 17.28
CA THR A 626 29.32 3.31 18.45
C THR A 626 27.80 3.28 18.56
N ASN A 627 27.24 2.07 18.60
CA ASN A 627 25.85 1.84 18.98
C ASN A 627 25.79 1.33 20.41
N LYS A 628 24.88 1.90 21.22
CA LYS A 628 24.60 1.44 22.58
C LYS A 628 23.15 1.03 22.71
N GLY A 629 22.89 -0.13 23.29
CA GLY A 629 21.53 -0.61 23.46
C GLY A 629 21.44 -1.61 24.59
N PHE A 630 20.26 -2.18 24.72
CA PHE A 630 20.00 -3.24 25.67
C PHE A 630 19.85 -4.56 24.93
N ARG A 631 20.37 -5.63 25.51
CA ARG A 631 20.12 -7.00 25.06
C ARG A 631 19.98 -7.89 26.27
N LEU A 632 19.23 -8.98 26.15
CA LEU A 632 19.29 -10.05 27.12
C LEU A 632 20.67 -10.70 27.02
N SER A 633 21.41 -10.76 28.14
CA SER A 633 22.66 -11.51 28.22
C SER A 633 22.38 -12.99 28.39
N LYS A 634 22.98 -13.84 27.57
CA LYS A 634 22.86 -15.29 27.72
C LYS A 634 23.53 -15.79 29.00
N GLU A 635 24.63 -15.16 29.39
CA GLU A 635 25.45 -15.53 30.55
C GLU A 635 24.79 -15.10 31.87
N SER A 636 24.40 -13.82 31.96
CA SER A 636 23.83 -13.26 33.20
C SER A 636 22.32 -13.38 33.30
N LYS A 637 21.64 -13.78 32.22
CA LYS A 637 20.18 -13.92 32.10
C LYS A 637 19.41 -12.68 32.57
N SER A 638 20.05 -11.53 32.37
CA SER A 638 19.55 -10.22 32.72
C SER A 638 19.71 -9.27 31.53
N ILE A 639 18.94 -8.19 31.52
CA ILE A 639 19.09 -7.14 30.51
C ILE A 639 20.42 -6.43 30.79
N ILE A 640 21.36 -6.56 29.86
CA ILE A 640 22.64 -5.85 29.92
C ILE A 640 22.66 -4.72 28.90
N THR A 641 23.42 -3.68 29.22
CA THR A 641 23.78 -2.67 28.23
C THR A 641 24.93 -3.23 27.39
N TYR A 642 24.80 -3.20 26.06
CA TYR A 642 25.89 -3.50 25.15
C TYR A 642 26.38 -2.23 24.48
N THR A 643 27.67 -2.21 24.18
CA THR A 643 28.31 -1.23 23.29
C THR A 643 28.88 -1.99 22.11
N GLN A 644 28.50 -1.61 20.89
CA GLN A 644 28.97 -2.24 19.66
C GLN A 644 29.67 -1.20 18.80
N MET A 645 30.94 -1.45 18.48
CA MET A 645 31.64 -0.75 17.40
C MET A 645 31.11 -1.25 16.05
N LYS A 646 30.76 -0.33 15.17
CA LYS A 646 30.19 -0.63 13.86
C LYS A 646 30.75 0.31 12.81
N THR A 647 30.83 -0.15 11.57
CA THR A 647 31.05 0.74 10.42
C THR A 647 29.98 1.83 10.39
N ALA A 648 30.41 3.09 10.55
CA ALA A 648 29.52 4.24 10.49
C ALA A 648 29.45 4.82 9.08
N LEU A 649 30.61 5.16 8.51
CA LEU A 649 30.75 5.71 7.17
C LEU A 649 31.75 4.85 6.39
N ASN A 650 31.47 4.59 5.11
CA ASN A 650 32.29 3.72 4.27
C ASN A 650 32.28 4.22 2.84
N TYR A 651 33.45 4.23 2.20
CA TYR A 651 33.63 4.67 0.82
C TYR A 651 33.04 3.69 -0.22
N TYR A 652 32.75 2.43 0.14
CA TYR A 652 32.30 1.41 -0.82
C TYR A 652 30.87 1.64 -1.32
N TYR A 653 30.66 1.54 -2.64
CA TYR A 653 29.35 1.54 -3.29
C TYR A 653 29.37 0.69 -4.56
N ASP A 654 28.33 -0.13 -4.76
CA ASP A 654 28.31 -1.14 -5.82
C ASP A 654 26.94 -1.34 -6.48
N LYS A 655 26.00 -0.39 -6.32
CA LYS A 655 24.71 -0.45 -7.03
C LYS A 655 24.74 0.21 -8.41
N ARG A 656 25.82 0.95 -8.69
CA ARG A 656 26.22 1.57 -9.95
C ARG A 656 27.74 1.55 -10.01
N GLN A 657 28.31 1.60 -11.21
CA GLN A 657 29.75 1.61 -11.39
C GLN A 657 30.29 2.99 -11.06
N MET A 658 31.23 3.07 -10.12
CA MET A 658 31.92 4.32 -9.78
C MET A 658 32.98 4.64 -10.82
N LEU A 659 32.97 5.87 -11.35
CA LEU A 659 34.03 6.34 -12.25
C LEU A 659 35.32 6.64 -11.48
N SER A 660 36.46 6.71 -12.17
CA SER A 660 37.79 6.90 -11.58
C SER A 660 37.95 8.16 -10.71
N GLY A 661 37.17 9.21 -11.01
CA GLY A 661 37.10 10.43 -10.20
C GLY A 661 36.44 10.23 -8.82
N GLY A 662 35.80 9.08 -8.59
CA GLY A 662 35.21 8.73 -7.29
C GLY A 662 33.99 9.56 -6.91
N ASN A 663 33.40 10.31 -7.85
CA ASN A 663 32.24 11.17 -7.65
C ASN A 663 31.00 10.72 -8.42
N SER A 664 31.14 10.54 -9.74
CA SER A 664 30.04 10.20 -10.63
C SER A 664 29.92 8.69 -10.87
N THR A 665 28.72 8.24 -11.22
CA THR A 665 28.44 6.83 -11.43
C THR A 665 27.66 6.55 -12.72
N ILE A 666 27.89 5.38 -13.31
CA ILE A 666 27.13 4.89 -14.47
C ILE A 666 26.36 3.61 -14.12
N PRO A 667 25.25 3.31 -14.81
CA PRO A 667 24.47 2.09 -14.56
C PRO A 667 25.33 0.83 -14.69
N LEU A 668 24.98 -0.22 -13.94
CA LEU A 668 25.58 -1.54 -14.13
C LEU A 668 24.97 -2.22 -15.36
N ASP A 669 25.77 -3.03 -16.06
CA ASP A 669 25.34 -3.78 -17.24
C ASP A 669 25.01 -5.25 -16.91
N ILE A 670 24.12 -5.46 -15.91
CA ILE A 670 23.74 -6.80 -15.39
C ILE A 670 22.26 -6.96 -15.04
#